data_AF-A1RTW7-F1
#
_entry.id   AF-A1RTW7-F1
#
_cell.length_a   1.000
_cell.length_b   1.000
_cell.length_c   1.000
_cell.angle_alpha   90.00
_cell.angle_beta   90.00
_cell.angle_gamma   90.00
#
_symmetry.space_group_name_H-M   'P 1'
#
loop_
_entity.id
_entity.type
_entity.pdbx_description
1 polymer ?
#
loop_
_entity_poly.entity_id
_entity_poly.type
_entity_poly.pdbx_seq_one_letter_code
_entity_poly.pdbx_strand_id
1 'polypeptide(L)'
;MYFSYLSVFICVALKKYASVVVMTRTILLTLGLAALILAATTVVIPPTAKLEQIAYKVEETTLKIQGAGVATLARPYVTPGEGYVYAGMKIEFLGAYPSIQVGADGQISKTFDQNGFVSAVYVGPDASKVTLVNTAKDQVEVKVRITYTYVKASYIPLNGDTTLEVNVPDGKLAQGFNAMARLTIEPYASYVVKSVERPDGTPATVYRVEPKVVEINTPGKYKIVIGQGPAMPAAMLVKSLSKQTASVAPNGEFAVSGAEVGVPQGWKLLGYVVFAYTADANLIGKEVTGDMAISGGLVDTVTDVNQNIIVRSVSYLIPPVWNFNIRYKIAIVYGEGFKITSTLPSTVNVIYIPIVYKEAQVKWLPDRALVNITDVDVADGQWTAIVMQLPELARIVAIRTPGNAMISNATDVKLVWGGGLRAASISPDGRQAYLVVQMGDTKEVGTYTFIINWRPMRIPVVDTKGRPVSQLSAVSDKFEAAASTGYVEVKVYKPEPFALDISYKGVKAVHVEVNSLIASPQPVTLGIYTVKIVVVGALNQPIAEASVAIEGFPASGKTDSSGAVRFPDVLAGTYKVNVDVGGRVKVSDTIDVNGDVEKVIKTPIVAVVGGVPITTLDALATVGGLSAAGLYFAFARRREPVAEVEQI
;
A
#
# COMPACT_ATOMS: atom_id res chain seq x y z
N MET A 1 -1.65 -50.42 39.96
CA MET A 1 -2.96 -51.10 40.08
C MET A 1 -3.78 -50.69 38.87
N TYR A 2 -3.65 -51.35 37.72
CA TYR A 2 -4.27 -52.62 37.25
C TYR A 2 -5.79 -52.58 37.01
N PHE A 3 -6.17 -53.16 35.85
CA PHE A 3 -7.48 -53.41 35.21
C PHE A 3 -7.91 -52.34 34.19
N SER A 4 -7.82 -52.48 32.85
CA SER A 4 -7.85 -53.59 31.86
C SER A 4 -9.24 -54.03 31.36
N TYR A 5 -9.36 -54.09 30.02
CA TYR A 5 -10.23 -54.95 29.15
C TYR A 5 -11.72 -54.59 28.95
N LEU A 6 -12.41 -54.89 27.84
CA LEU A 6 -12.17 -55.44 26.48
C LEU A 6 -13.57 -55.47 25.82
N SER A 7 -13.68 -55.37 24.49
CA SER A 7 -14.59 -56.26 23.71
C SER A 7 -14.37 -56.08 22.20
N VAL A 8 -13.99 -57.19 21.57
CA VAL A 8 -13.85 -57.44 20.13
C VAL A 8 -15.05 -58.30 19.70
N PHE A 9 -15.59 -58.10 18.50
CA PHE A 9 -16.36 -59.13 17.79
C PHE A 9 -16.01 -59.16 16.29
N ILE A 10 -15.69 -60.37 15.82
CA ILE A 10 -15.43 -60.82 14.46
C ILE A 10 -16.59 -61.73 14.06
N CYS A 11 -17.11 -61.66 12.82
CA CYS A 11 -17.39 -62.88 12.04
C CYS A 11 -17.63 -62.62 10.54
N VAL A 12 -17.04 -63.52 9.75
CA VAL A 12 -17.02 -63.67 8.29
C VAL A 12 -18.06 -64.73 7.88
N ALA A 13 -18.68 -64.60 6.70
CA ALA A 13 -19.15 -65.76 5.91
C ALA A 13 -19.28 -65.44 4.41
N LEU A 14 -19.01 -66.45 3.58
CA LEU A 14 -18.65 -66.46 2.15
C LEU A 14 -19.58 -67.44 1.40
N LYS A 15 -19.59 -67.35 0.04
CA LYS A 15 -19.95 -68.36 -1.03
C LYS A 15 -21.41 -68.41 -1.50
N LYS A 16 -21.79 -68.64 -2.79
CA LYS A 16 -21.13 -68.83 -4.12
C LYS A 16 -22.21 -69.00 -5.25
N TYR A 17 -21.76 -68.96 -6.53
CA TYR A 17 -22.32 -69.41 -7.84
C TYR A 17 -22.64 -68.26 -8.84
N ALA A 18 -21.78 -67.92 -9.83
CA ALA A 18 -21.46 -68.57 -11.14
C ALA A 18 -22.57 -68.37 -12.19
N SER A 19 -22.43 -67.96 -13.47
CA SER A 19 -21.34 -67.67 -14.42
C SER A 19 -21.94 -66.90 -15.63
N VAL A 20 -21.11 -66.23 -16.45
CA VAL A 20 -21.05 -66.25 -17.94
C VAL A 20 -20.51 -64.93 -18.50
N VAL A 21 -19.52 -65.10 -19.38
CA VAL A 21 -18.69 -64.15 -20.11
C VAL A 21 -19.43 -63.62 -21.34
N VAL A 22 -19.41 -62.30 -21.60
CA VAL A 22 -19.17 -61.73 -22.94
C VAL A 22 -18.38 -60.43 -22.81
N MET A 23 -17.38 -60.35 -23.68
CA MET A 23 -16.26 -59.43 -23.78
C MET A 23 -16.62 -58.28 -24.73
N THR A 24 -16.50 -57.02 -24.30
CA THR A 24 -16.44 -55.88 -25.22
C THR A 24 -15.38 -54.89 -24.72
N ARG A 25 -14.29 -54.80 -25.48
CA ARG A 25 -13.14 -53.92 -25.25
C ARG A 25 -13.55 -52.46 -25.46
N THR A 26 -13.54 -51.67 -24.40
CA THR A 26 -13.44 -50.20 -24.50
C THR A 26 -12.04 -49.82 -24.05
N ILE A 27 -11.26 -49.30 -24.99
CA ILE A 27 -9.87 -48.86 -24.80
C ILE A 27 -9.86 -47.66 -23.85
N LEU A 28 -9.32 -47.85 -22.64
CA LEU A 28 -8.93 -46.76 -21.75
C LEU A 28 -7.76 -46.00 -22.41
N LEU A 29 -8.02 -44.79 -22.87
CA LEU A 29 -6.99 -43.78 -23.11
C LEU A 29 -6.53 -43.25 -21.75
N THR A 30 -5.43 -43.80 -21.23
CA THR A 30 -4.65 -43.18 -20.16
C THR A 30 -4.02 -41.89 -20.68
N LEU A 31 -4.66 -40.75 -20.40
CA LEU A 31 -4.03 -39.44 -20.40
C LEU A 31 -2.98 -39.42 -19.28
N GLY A 32 -1.73 -39.68 -19.64
CA GLY A 32 -0.59 -39.38 -18.79
C GLY A 32 -0.48 -37.86 -18.66
N LEU A 33 -1.02 -37.32 -17.57
CA LEU A 33 -0.85 -35.93 -17.18
C LEU A 33 0.58 -35.77 -16.66
N ALA A 34 1.55 -35.61 -17.56
CA ALA A 34 2.88 -35.15 -17.17
C ALA A 34 2.78 -33.65 -16.84
N ALA A 35 2.61 -33.33 -15.57
CA ALA A 35 2.70 -31.96 -15.09
C ALA A 35 4.15 -31.48 -15.23
N LEU A 36 4.45 -30.76 -16.31
CA LEU A 36 5.62 -29.89 -16.36
C LEU A 36 5.38 -28.75 -15.39
N ILE A 37 6.13 -28.75 -14.29
CA ILE A 37 6.19 -27.61 -13.36
C ILE A 37 6.96 -26.52 -14.10
N LEU A 38 6.25 -25.61 -14.79
CA LEU A 38 6.85 -24.32 -15.16
C LEU A 38 7.21 -23.63 -13.85
N ALA A 39 8.49 -23.31 -13.66
CA ALA A 39 8.89 -22.37 -12.62
C ALA A 39 8.30 -21.01 -12.97
N ALA A 40 7.12 -20.71 -12.44
CA ALA A 40 6.53 -19.38 -12.57
C ALA A 40 7.54 -18.37 -12.03
N THR A 41 7.85 -17.34 -12.81
CA THR A 41 8.69 -16.25 -12.32
C THR A 41 7.99 -15.59 -11.14
N THR A 42 8.75 -15.26 -10.10
CA THR A 42 8.23 -14.52 -8.95
C THR A 42 8.56 -13.05 -9.13
N VAL A 43 7.53 -12.20 -9.12
CA VAL A 43 7.67 -10.75 -9.16
C VAL A 43 7.26 -10.22 -7.78
N VAL A 44 8.13 -9.43 -7.17
CA VAL A 44 7.85 -8.82 -5.87
C VAL A 44 7.54 -7.34 -6.09
N ILE A 45 6.35 -6.92 -5.68
CA ILE A 45 6.03 -5.50 -5.44
C ILE A 45 6.47 -5.21 -4.00
N PRO A 46 7.61 -4.54 -3.79
CA PRO A 46 8.19 -4.36 -2.46
C PRO A 46 7.36 -3.37 -1.62
N PRO A 47 7.57 -3.34 -0.29
CA PRO A 47 7.12 -2.22 0.53
C PRO A 47 7.63 -0.90 -0.05
N THR A 48 6.80 0.14 -0.04
CA THR A 48 7.20 1.44 -0.58
C THR A 48 7.08 2.56 0.46
N ALA A 49 8.02 3.50 0.41
CA ALA A 49 7.84 4.81 1.02
C ALA A 49 7.32 5.79 -0.03
N LYS A 50 6.30 6.57 0.32
CA LYS A 50 5.79 7.64 -0.51
C LYS A 50 6.45 8.95 -0.12
N LEU A 51 7.21 9.54 -1.03
CA LEU A 51 7.74 10.90 -0.89
C LEU A 51 6.85 11.87 -1.67
N GLU A 52 6.26 12.81 -0.95
CA GLU A 52 5.43 13.89 -1.49
C GLU A 52 6.21 15.20 -1.39
N GLN A 53 6.54 15.78 -2.54
CA GLN A 53 6.95 17.17 -2.64
C GLN A 53 5.69 18.02 -2.72
N ILE A 54 5.50 18.90 -1.74
CA ILE A 54 4.27 19.67 -1.60
C ILE A 54 4.58 21.14 -1.84
N ALA A 55 3.90 21.70 -2.82
CA ALA A 55 3.91 23.13 -3.10
C ALA A 55 2.64 23.75 -2.52
N TYR A 56 2.78 24.84 -1.78
CA TYR A 56 1.63 25.52 -1.20
C TYR A 56 1.70 27.05 -1.31
N LYS A 57 0.55 27.69 -1.46
CA LYS A 57 0.44 29.15 -1.54
C LYS A 57 -0.60 29.63 -0.55
N VAL A 58 -0.23 30.62 0.26
CA VAL A 58 -1.10 31.22 1.27
C VAL A 58 -1.53 32.60 0.78
N GLU A 59 -2.84 32.86 0.78
CA GLU A 59 -3.45 34.14 0.42
C GLU A 59 -4.42 34.55 1.54
N GLU A 60 -4.39 35.81 1.96
CA GLU A 60 -5.41 36.38 2.85
C GLU A 60 -6.33 37.28 2.05
N THR A 61 -7.64 37.15 2.27
CA THR A 61 -8.64 37.97 1.60
C THR A 61 -9.81 38.26 2.53
N THR A 62 -10.51 39.35 2.23
CA THR A 62 -11.70 39.78 2.95
C THR A 62 -12.90 39.79 2.00
N LEU A 63 -13.90 38.99 2.32
CA LEU A 63 -15.10 38.80 1.51
C LEU A 63 -16.27 39.57 2.12
N LYS A 64 -16.86 40.48 1.35
CA LYS A 64 -18.07 41.20 1.75
C LYS A 64 -19.30 40.47 1.21
N ILE A 65 -20.03 39.79 2.08
CA ILE A 65 -21.18 38.95 1.70
C ILE A 65 -22.46 39.64 2.15
N GLN A 66 -23.31 40.03 1.20
CA GLN A 66 -24.62 40.64 1.48
C GLN A 66 -25.51 39.70 2.30
N GLY A 67 -26.57 40.24 2.93
CA GLY A 67 -27.57 39.42 3.61
C GLY A 67 -28.23 38.43 2.66
N ALA A 68 -28.38 37.17 3.10
CA ALA A 68 -28.77 36.03 2.26
C ALA A 68 -27.89 35.84 0.99
N GLY A 69 -26.72 36.48 0.95
CA GLY A 69 -25.82 36.49 -0.20
C GLY A 69 -24.83 35.34 -0.20
N VAL A 70 -24.09 35.23 -1.30
CA VAL A 70 -23.15 34.14 -1.56
C VAL A 70 -21.82 34.69 -2.07
N ALA A 71 -20.71 34.19 -1.53
CA ALA A 71 -19.37 34.36 -2.08
C ALA A 71 -18.81 33.01 -2.56
N THR A 72 -17.93 33.07 -3.55
CA THR A 72 -17.30 31.89 -4.13
C THR A 72 -15.78 32.00 -4.06
N LEU A 73 -15.14 30.92 -3.64
CA LEU A 73 -13.70 30.72 -3.73
C LEU A 73 -13.44 29.57 -4.70
N ALA A 74 -12.44 29.73 -5.56
CA ALA A 74 -12.10 28.73 -6.58
C ALA A 74 -10.62 28.38 -6.48
N ARG A 75 -10.23 27.25 -7.09
CA ARG A 75 -8.82 26.89 -7.24
C ARG A 75 -8.07 28.00 -8.02
N PRO A 76 -6.81 28.27 -7.70
CA PRO A 76 -6.05 29.29 -8.40
C PRO A 76 -5.68 28.78 -9.80
N TYR A 77 -5.63 29.70 -10.78
CA TYR A 77 -5.25 29.37 -12.16
C TYR A 77 -3.75 29.06 -12.32
N VAL A 78 -2.95 29.43 -11.33
CA VAL A 78 -1.49 29.28 -11.28
C VAL A 78 -1.11 27.88 -10.77
N THR A 79 -0.09 27.27 -11.40
CA THR A 79 0.44 25.95 -11.02
C THR A 79 1.94 26.06 -10.69
N PRO A 80 2.45 25.30 -9.72
CA PRO A 80 3.83 25.44 -9.24
C PRO A 80 4.89 24.84 -10.18
N GLY A 81 4.49 24.19 -11.28
CA GLY A 81 5.38 23.58 -12.28
C GLY A 81 4.93 22.18 -12.70
N GLU A 82 5.74 21.54 -13.56
CA GLU A 82 5.43 20.24 -14.12
C GLU A 82 5.42 19.10 -13.07
N GLY A 83 4.42 18.23 -13.18
CA GLY A 83 4.25 17.05 -12.32
C GLY A 83 3.57 17.30 -10.98
N TYR A 84 3.23 18.55 -10.65
CA TYR A 84 2.43 18.88 -9.47
C TYR A 84 0.93 18.80 -9.78
N VAL A 85 0.19 18.07 -8.96
CA VAL A 85 -1.26 17.91 -9.08
C VAL A 85 -1.94 18.64 -7.93
N TYR A 86 -3.05 19.33 -8.21
CA TYR A 86 -3.84 20.00 -7.18
C TYR A 86 -4.33 18.98 -6.13
N ALA A 87 -4.04 19.25 -4.86
CA ALA A 87 -4.35 18.36 -3.75
C ALA A 87 -5.49 18.89 -2.86
N GLY A 88 -5.96 20.12 -3.11
CA GLY A 88 -7.03 20.75 -2.35
C GLY A 88 -6.68 22.15 -1.84
N MET A 89 -7.57 22.69 -1.01
CA MET A 89 -7.34 23.95 -0.31
C MET A 89 -7.82 23.88 1.14
N LYS A 90 -7.18 24.65 2.01
CA LYS A 90 -7.62 24.91 3.37
C LYS A 90 -8.06 26.37 3.48
N ILE A 91 -9.26 26.63 3.97
CA ILE A 91 -9.78 27.97 4.24
C ILE A 91 -9.89 28.14 5.75
N GLU A 92 -9.08 29.01 6.32
CA GLU A 92 -9.09 29.37 7.74
C GLU A 92 -9.85 30.67 7.94
N PHE A 93 -10.82 30.68 8.85
CA PHE A 93 -11.60 31.86 9.20
C PHE A 93 -10.85 32.66 10.26
N LEU A 94 -10.48 33.89 9.94
CA LEU A 94 -9.74 34.78 10.83
C LEU A 94 -10.70 35.59 11.70
N GLY A 95 -11.59 34.89 12.39
CA GLY A 95 -12.67 35.45 13.21
C GLY A 95 -13.80 34.43 13.42
N ALA A 96 -14.77 34.78 14.28
CA ALA A 96 -15.97 33.98 14.51
C ALA A 96 -17.11 34.52 13.63
N TYR A 97 -17.68 33.66 12.77
CA TYR A 97 -18.69 34.05 11.80
C TYR A 97 -19.94 33.16 11.92
N PRO A 98 -20.84 33.43 12.89
CA PRO A 98 -21.96 32.55 13.22
C PRO A 98 -22.98 32.36 12.10
N SER A 99 -23.12 33.35 11.20
CA SER A 99 -24.06 33.29 10.08
C SER A 99 -23.49 32.68 8.81
N ILE A 100 -22.21 32.29 8.81
CA ILE A 100 -21.56 31.79 7.59
C ILE A 100 -21.67 30.27 7.53
N GLN A 101 -22.33 29.80 6.46
CA GLN A 101 -22.34 28.40 6.08
C GLN A 101 -21.42 28.16 4.89
N VAL A 102 -20.77 27.00 4.86
CA VAL A 102 -19.81 26.64 3.82
C VAL A 102 -20.23 25.34 3.15
N GLY A 103 -20.20 25.32 1.82
CA GLY A 103 -20.37 24.13 0.98
C GLY A 103 -19.31 24.06 -0.12
N ALA A 104 -19.14 22.89 -0.72
CA ALA A 104 -18.28 22.70 -1.89
C ALA A 104 -18.96 21.75 -2.89
N ASP A 105 -18.55 21.80 -4.15
CA ASP A 105 -18.99 20.89 -5.22
C ASP A 105 -18.27 19.54 -5.20
N GLY A 106 -17.32 19.37 -4.28
CA GLY A 106 -16.64 18.11 -3.99
C GLY A 106 -16.53 17.88 -2.49
N GLN A 107 -15.51 17.12 -2.09
CA GLN A 107 -15.34 16.76 -0.69
C GLN A 107 -14.92 17.94 0.17
N ILE A 108 -15.49 17.99 1.36
CA ILE A 108 -15.28 19.04 2.34
C ILE A 108 -15.26 18.43 3.74
N SER A 109 -14.30 18.84 4.56
CA SER A 109 -14.33 18.64 6.00
C SER A 109 -14.21 19.98 6.73
N LYS A 110 -14.69 20.03 7.96
CA LYS A 110 -14.77 21.25 8.75
C LYS A 110 -14.17 21.03 10.13
N THR A 111 -13.56 22.10 10.63
CA THR A 111 -13.18 22.26 12.04
C THR A 111 -14.05 23.35 12.63
N PHE A 112 -14.34 23.23 13.93
CA PHE A 112 -15.13 24.18 14.67
C PHE A 112 -14.31 24.80 15.79
N ASP A 113 -14.56 26.06 16.10
CA ASP A 113 -14.02 26.72 17.28
C ASP A 113 -14.73 26.25 18.56
N GLN A 114 -14.35 26.82 19.71
CA GLN A 114 -14.93 26.47 21.00
C GLN A 114 -16.41 26.83 21.12
N ASN A 115 -16.92 27.73 20.28
CA ASN A 115 -18.32 28.15 20.26
C ASN A 115 -19.16 27.36 19.23
N GLY A 116 -18.54 26.40 18.53
CA GLY A 116 -19.19 25.60 17.49
C GLY A 116 -19.27 26.30 16.13
N PHE A 117 -18.59 27.42 15.92
CA PHE A 117 -18.54 28.10 14.63
C PHE A 117 -17.43 27.51 13.74
N VAL A 118 -17.62 27.54 12.43
CA VAL A 118 -16.63 27.02 11.48
C VAL A 118 -15.34 27.84 11.58
N SER A 119 -14.24 27.18 11.96
CA SER A 119 -12.91 27.80 12.11
C SER A 119 -11.99 27.50 10.93
N ALA A 120 -12.11 26.31 10.36
CA ALA A 120 -11.40 25.92 9.15
C ALA A 120 -12.23 24.97 8.29
N VAL A 121 -11.97 25.01 6.99
CA VAL A 121 -12.57 24.14 6.00
C VAL A 121 -11.46 23.54 5.15
N TYR A 122 -11.44 22.21 5.04
CA TYR A 122 -10.52 21.49 4.17
C TYR A 122 -11.30 20.95 2.99
N VAL A 123 -10.76 21.16 1.81
CA VAL A 123 -11.44 20.89 0.56
C VAL A 123 -10.57 19.95 -0.25
N GLY A 124 -11.17 18.86 -0.73
CA GLY A 124 -10.48 17.82 -1.49
C GLY A 124 -10.05 18.27 -2.89
N PRO A 125 -9.20 17.48 -3.55
CA PRO A 125 -8.74 17.76 -4.93
C PRO A 125 -9.85 17.66 -5.98
N ASP A 126 -10.99 17.06 -5.62
CA ASP A 126 -12.17 16.86 -6.46
C ASP A 126 -13.09 18.09 -6.52
N ALA A 127 -12.94 19.05 -5.60
CA ALA A 127 -13.75 20.26 -5.60
C ALA A 127 -13.12 21.35 -6.49
N SER A 128 -13.96 21.98 -7.32
CA SER A 128 -13.57 23.12 -8.14
C SER A 128 -13.96 24.46 -7.52
N LYS A 129 -14.96 24.43 -6.63
CA LYS A 129 -15.62 25.62 -6.10
C LYS A 129 -16.04 25.42 -4.64
N VAL A 130 -15.73 26.42 -3.81
CA VAL A 130 -16.23 26.55 -2.44
C VAL A 130 -17.18 27.72 -2.37
N THR A 131 -18.33 27.51 -1.72
CA THR A 131 -19.39 28.50 -1.60
C THR A 131 -19.57 28.88 -0.13
N LEU A 132 -19.48 30.18 0.16
CA LEU A 132 -19.77 30.75 1.47
C LEU A 132 -21.12 31.47 1.40
N VAL A 133 -22.06 31.10 2.25
CA VAL A 133 -23.42 31.64 2.29
C VAL A 133 -23.61 32.39 3.60
N ASN A 134 -24.04 33.64 3.53
CA ASN A 134 -24.42 34.41 4.71
C ASN A 134 -25.91 34.22 5.00
N THR A 135 -26.25 33.58 6.11
CA THR A 135 -27.65 33.34 6.51
C THR A 135 -28.26 34.50 7.30
N ALA A 136 -27.50 35.55 7.62
CA ALA A 136 -28.02 36.75 8.25
C ALA A 136 -28.72 37.68 7.24
N LYS A 137 -29.53 38.61 7.76
CA LYS A 137 -30.18 39.66 6.95
C LYS A 137 -29.22 40.79 6.57
N ASP A 138 -28.19 41.02 7.39
CA ASP A 138 -27.22 42.09 7.21
C ASP A 138 -25.95 41.59 6.51
N GLN A 139 -25.19 42.52 5.93
CA GLN A 139 -23.90 42.23 5.33
C GLN A 139 -22.90 41.76 6.39
N VAL A 140 -22.11 40.74 6.07
CA VAL A 140 -21.00 40.26 6.89
C VAL A 140 -19.69 40.37 6.12
N GLU A 141 -18.66 40.88 6.79
CA GLU A 141 -17.30 40.95 6.27
C GLU A 141 -16.48 39.78 6.84
N VAL A 142 -16.16 38.81 5.99
CA VAL A 142 -15.50 37.57 6.37
C VAL A 142 -14.03 37.62 5.95
N LYS A 143 -13.13 37.70 6.92
CA LYS A 143 -11.69 37.60 6.68
C LYS A 143 -11.26 36.13 6.71
N VAL A 144 -10.63 35.67 5.63
CA VAL A 144 -10.15 34.29 5.48
C VAL A 144 -8.69 34.23 5.05
N ARG A 145 -8.00 33.16 5.46
CA ARG A 145 -6.69 32.75 4.95
C ARG A 145 -6.86 31.46 4.18
N ILE A 146 -6.48 31.46 2.91
CA ILE A 146 -6.63 30.33 1.99
C ILE A 146 -5.24 29.77 1.70
N THR A 147 -5.05 28.49 1.98
CA THR A 147 -3.84 27.74 1.63
C THR A 147 -4.18 26.77 0.51
N TYR A 148 -3.64 26.99 -0.68
CA TYR A 148 -3.75 26.07 -1.80
C TYR A 148 -2.60 25.09 -1.78
N THR A 149 -2.86 23.82 -2.07
CA THR A 149 -1.86 22.75 -1.98
C THR A 149 -1.80 21.96 -3.27
N TYR A 150 -0.58 21.68 -3.73
CA TYR A 150 -0.28 20.84 -4.86
C TYR A 150 0.78 19.81 -4.47
N VAL A 151 0.68 18.60 -4.97
CA VAL A 151 1.57 17.49 -4.60
C VAL A 151 2.18 16.86 -5.84
N LYS A 152 3.48 16.60 -5.78
CA LYS A 152 4.21 15.71 -6.68
C LYS A 152 4.70 14.52 -5.87
N ALA A 153 4.15 13.33 -6.13
CA ALA A 153 4.45 12.12 -5.39
C ALA A 153 5.47 11.24 -6.12
N SER A 154 6.29 10.52 -5.37
CA SER A 154 7.20 9.49 -5.85
C SER A 154 7.16 8.29 -4.90
N TYR A 155 7.19 7.09 -5.46
CA TYR A 155 7.15 5.83 -4.70
C TYR A 155 8.55 5.22 -4.71
N ILE A 156 9.09 4.98 -3.52
CA ILE A 156 10.46 4.54 -3.33
C ILE A 156 10.41 3.12 -2.77
N PRO A 157 10.84 2.10 -3.54
CA PRO A 157 10.98 0.74 -3.06
C PRO A 157 11.91 0.65 -1.85
N LEU A 158 11.50 -0.08 -0.81
CA LEU A 158 12.28 -0.30 0.39
C LEU A 158 12.86 -1.72 0.39
N ASN A 159 14.18 -1.80 0.24
CA ASN A 159 14.94 -3.04 0.26
C ASN A 159 16.11 -2.89 1.24
N GLY A 160 15.92 -3.33 2.49
CA GLY A 160 16.92 -3.12 3.55
C GLY A 160 17.02 -1.65 3.99
N ASP A 161 18.14 -1.29 4.60
CA ASP A 161 18.36 0.08 5.07
C ASP A 161 18.51 1.03 3.86
N THR A 162 17.69 2.09 3.85
CA THR A 162 17.55 3.02 2.73
C THR A 162 17.77 4.44 3.24
N THR A 163 18.70 5.17 2.64
CA THR A 163 18.91 6.60 2.91
C THR A 163 18.36 7.42 1.75
N LEU A 164 17.43 8.32 2.06
CA LEU A 164 16.80 9.20 1.08
C LEU A 164 17.32 10.63 1.23
N GLU A 165 17.84 11.17 0.14
CA GLU A 165 18.15 12.60 0.06
C GLU A 165 16.90 13.37 -0.33
N VAL A 166 16.47 14.28 0.54
CA VAL A 166 15.32 15.14 0.33
C VAL A 166 15.80 16.58 0.26
N ASN A 167 15.49 17.25 -0.85
CA ASN A 167 15.79 18.66 -1.04
C ASN A 167 14.50 19.47 -1.04
N VAL A 168 14.37 20.36 -0.08
CA VAL A 168 13.32 21.38 -0.04
C VAL A 168 13.95 22.67 -0.57
N PRO A 169 13.51 23.19 -1.73
CA PRO A 169 14.17 24.32 -2.38
C PRO A 169 14.15 25.58 -1.51
N ASP A 170 15.25 26.33 -1.54
CA ASP A 170 15.39 27.63 -0.89
C ASP A 170 14.82 28.72 -1.81
N GLY A 171 13.67 29.27 -1.41
CA GLY A 171 12.89 30.22 -2.20
C GLY A 171 11.53 29.70 -2.64
N LYS A 172 10.70 30.62 -3.12
CA LYS A 172 9.39 30.28 -3.66
C LYS A 172 9.57 29.57 -5.00
N LEU A 173 8.95 28.40 -5.15
CA LEU A 173 8.68 27.78 -6.43
C LEU A 173 8.00 28.79 -7.38
N ALA A 174 7.98 28.46 -8.67
CA ALA A 174 7.37 29.30 -9.70
C ALA A 174 6.01 29.84 -9.23
N GLN A 175 5.73 31.12 -9.53
CA GLN A 175 4.45 31.78 -9.18
C GLN A 175 4.22 31.97 -7.67
N GLY A 176 5.28 31.91 -6.86
CA GLY A 176 5.25 32.34 -5.46
C GLY A 176 4.83 31.27 -4.45
N PHE A 177 4.87 30.00 -4.84
CA PHE A 177 4.55 28.86 -3.96
C PHE A 177 5.71 28.55 -3.01
N ASN A 178 5.41 28.27 -1.75
CA ASN A 178 6.36 27.68 -0.81
C ASN A 178 6.47 26.17 -1.03
N ALA A 179 7.54 25.55 -0.54
CA ALA A 179 7.78 24.12 -0.65
C ALA A 179 7.88 23.46 0.73
N MET A 180 7.42 22.22 0.82
CA MET A 180 7.63 21.31 1.94
C MET A 180 7.73 19.88 1.40
N ALA A 181 8.22 18.95 2.20
CA ALA A 181 8.29 17.54 1.84
C ALA A 181 7.64 16.69 2.93
N ARG A 182 6.90 15.67 2.51
CA ARG A 182 6.34 14.65 3.41
C ARG A 182 6.76 13.27 2.94
N LEU A 183 7.35 12.48 3.82
CA LEU A 183 7.58 11.06 3.62
C LEU A 183 6.56 10.27 4.43
N THR A 184 5.97 9.24 3.84
CA THR A 184 5.06 8.32 4.53
C THR A 184 5.41 6.87 4.19
N ILE A 185 5.53 6.03 5.20
CA ILE A 185 5.68 4.58 5.08
C ILE A 185 4.36 3.94 5.48
N GLU A 186 3.91 2.92 4.75
CA GLU A 186 2.67 2.23 5.12
C GLU A 186 2.79 1.60 6.52
N PRO A 187 1.75 1.69 7.37
CA PRO A 187 1.86 1.26 8.77
C PRO A 187 2.31 -0.19 8.93
N TYR A 188 1.74 -1.09 8.13
CA TYR A 188 1.99 -2.53 8.17
C TYR A 188 3.35 -2.94 7.57
N ALA A 189 4.06 -2.03 6.90
CA ALA A 189 5.41 -2.32 6.41
C ALA A 189 6.39 -2.41 7.58
N SER A 190 7.29 -3.40 7.56
CA SER A 190 8.35 -3.62 8.58
C SER A 190 9.52 -2.64 8.46
N TYR A 191 9.22 -1.36 8.20
CA TYR A 191 10.20 -0.29 8.04
C TYR A 191 9.83 0.92 8.89
N VAL A 192 10.83 1.59 9.45
CA VAL A 192 10.65 2.80 10.25
C VAL A 192 11.68 3.86 9.90
N VAL A 193 11.34 5.13 10.15
CA VAL A 193 12.28 6.25 10.16
C VAL A 193 13.19 6.10 11.37
N LYS A 194 14.49 5.95 11.13
CA LYS A 194 15.52 5.87 12.17
C LYS A 194 16.03 7.25 12.58
N SER A 195 16.30 8.11 11.60
CA SER A 195 16.80 9.46 11.83
C SER A 195 16.46 10.40 10.67
N VAL A 196 16.47 11.69 10.98
CA VAL A 196 16.42 12.79 10.00
C VAL A 196 17.62 13.69 10.27
N GLU A 197 18.52 13.75 9.30
CA GLU A 197 19.83 14.36 9.44
C GLU A 197 20.04 15.43 8.37
N ARG A 198 20.96 16.36 8.62
CA ARG A 198 21.55 17.22 7.60
C ARG A 198 22.60 16.44 6.81
N PRO A 199 23.09 16.98 5.66
CA PRO A 199 24.06 16.28 4.83
C PRO A 199 25.38 15.95 5.56
N ASP A 200 25.73 16.75 6.57
CA ASP A 200 26.88 16.59 7.47
C ASP A 200 26.70 15.53 8.57
N GLY A 201 25.52 14.89 8.65
CA GLY A 201 25.18 13.88 9.65
C GLY A 201 24.66 14.44 10.97
N THR A 202 24.53 15.77 11.11
CA THR A 202 23.95 16.37 12.32
C THR A 202 22.42 16.19 12.33
N PRO A 203 21.77 16.00 13.49
CA PRO A 203 20.31 15.94 13.56
C PRO A 203 19.67 17.19 12.97
N ALA A 204 18.66 17.01 12.12
CA ALA A 204 17.80 18.12 11.72
C ALA A 204 16.95 18.56 12.93
N THR A 205 16.42 19.78 12.92
CA THR A 205 15.64 20.33 14.06
C THR A 205 14.32 20.97 13.65
N VAL A 206 14.06 21.13 12.35
CA VAL A 206 12.87 21.83 11.84
C VAL A 206 12.03 20.90 10.95
N TYR A 207 11.36 19.96 11.62
CA TYR A 207 10.54 18.92 11.01
C TYR A 207 9.61 18.32 12.06
N ARG A 208 8.54 17.66 11.63
CA ARG A 208 7.73 16.76 12.46
C ARG A 208 8.06 15.33 12.10
N VAL A 209 8.05 14.46 13.09
CA VAL A 209 8.51 13.09 12.86
C VAL A 209 7.80 12.08 13.73
N GLU A 210 7.52 10.95 13.12
CA GLU A 210 7.00 9.75 13.75
C GLU A 210 7.69 8.54 13.10
N PRO A 211 7.59 7.33 13.68
CA PRO A 211 8.25 6.15 13.11
C PRO A 211 7.86 5.83 11.65
N LYS A 212 6.71 6.32 11.16
CA LYS A 212 6.22 6.07 9.79
C LYS A 212 6.10 7.35 8.94
N VAL A 213 6.30 8.54 9.51
CA VAL A 213 6.04 9.81 8.82
C VAL A 213 7.12 10.83 9.14
N VAL A 214 7.56 11.57 8.12
CA VAL A 214 8.42 12.74 8.27
C VAL A 214 7.79 13.91 7.52
N GLU A 215 7.69 15.08 8.13
CA GLU A 215 7.29 16.31 7.47
C GLU A 215 8.37 17.38 7.66
N ILE A 216 8.96 17.82 6.55
CA ILE A 216 10.00 18.85 6.51
C ILE A 216 9.40 20.12 5.93
N ASN A 217 9.29 21.17 6.73
CA ASN A 217 8.62 22.42 6.38
C ASN A 217 9.58 23.59 6.15
N THR A 218 10.89 23.37 6.29
CA THR A 218 11.92 24.37 6.00
C THR A 218 12.79 24.01 4.81
N PRO A 219 13.19 25.01 4.00
CA PRO A 219 14.20 24.83 2.97
C PRO A 219 15.48 24.19 3.48
N GLY A 220 16.12 23.40 2.62
CA GLY A 220 17.38 22.74 2.91
C GLY A 220 17.47 21.34 2.32
N LYS A 221 18.64 20.74 2.53
CA LYS A 221 18.90 19.33 2.19
C LYS A 221 18.85 18.50 3.46
N TYR A 222 18.22 17.34 3.37
CA TYR A 222 18.01 16.42 4.47
C TYR A 222 18.30 15.00 4.02
N LYS A 223 18.74 14.16 4.95
CA LYS A 223 18.90 12.72 4.80
C LYS A 223 17.88 12.05 5.73
N ILE A 224 16.93 11.33 5.15
CA ILE A 224 16.01 10.49 5.93
C ILE A 224 16.54 9.06 5.88
N VAL A 225 16.91 8.53 7.04
CA VAL A 225 17.40 7.15 7.17
C VAL A 225 16.21 6.27 7.54
N ILE A 226 15.89 5.32 6.66
CA ILE A 226 14.85 4.32 6.85
C ILE A 226 15.55 2.97 7.06
N GLY A 227 15.05 2.17 7.98
CA GLY A 227 15.52 0.80 8.11
C GLY A 227 14.46 -0.13 8.65
N GLN A 228 14.85 -1.39 8.84
CA GLN A 228 13.96 -2.40 9.40
C GLN A 228 13.49 -1.98 10.80
N GLY A 229 12.21 -2.20 11.05
CA GLY A 229 11.59 -1.89 12.33
C GLY A 229 10.21 -2.52 12.46
N PRO A 230 9.58 -2.40 13.64
CA PRO A 230 8.29 -3.02 13.88
C PRO A 230 7.22 -2.49 12.91
N ALA A 231 6.45 -3.41 12.33
CA ALA A 231 5.20 -3.08 11.69
C ALA A 231 4.23 -2.48 12.74
N MET A 232 3.48 -1.47 12.33
CA MET A 232 2.43 -0.86 13.14
C MET A 232 1.06 -1.33 12.62
N PRO A 233 0.13 -1.71 13.51
CA PRO A 233 -1.21 -2.09 13.08
C PRO A 233 -1.92 -0.93 12.37
N ALA A 234 -2.66 -1.23 11.30
CA ALA A 234 -3.47 -0.22 10.61
C ALA A 234 -4.63 0.30 11.46
N ALA A 235 -5.07 -0.47 12.46
CA ALA A 235 -6.03 -0.04 13.46
C ALA A 235 -5.47 -0.38 14.84
N MET A 236 -5.29 0.63 15.67
CA MET A 236 -4.68 0.50 16.98
C MET A 236 -5.48 1.25 18.03
N LEU A 237 -5.35 0.79 19.26
CA LEU A 237 -5.72 1.57 20.42
C LEU A 237 -4.47 2.27 20.92
N VAL A 238 -4.58 3.58 21.15
CA VAL A 238 -3.53 4.39 21.72
C VAL A 238 -4.03 4.95 23.04
N LYS A 239 -3.19 4.89 24.07
CA LYS A 239 -3.54 5.30 25.42
C LYS A 239 -2.39 6.08 26.05
N SER A 240 -2.72 7.11 26.82
CA SER A 240 -1.76 7.74 27.73
C SER A 240 -1.85 7.14 29.13
N LEU A 241 -0.69 6.90 29.73
CA LEU A 241 -0.60 6.53 31.14
C LEU A 241 -0.53 7.78 32.02
N SER A 242 -0.55 7.59 33.33
CA SER A 242 -0.42 8.68 34.30
C SER A 242 0.90 9.43 34.13
N LYS A 243 0.83 10.76 34.23
CA LYS A 243 2.01 11.64 34.18
C LYS A 243 2.98 11.30 35.31
N GLN A 244 4.27 11.37 35.00
CA GLN A 244 5.37 11.20 35.93
C GLN A 244 6.18 12.50 36.03
N THR A 245 6.86 12.68 37.16
CA THR A 245 7.69 13.86 37.41
C THR A 245 9.09 13.45 37.84
N ALA A 246 10.09 14.16 37.37
CA ALA A 246 11.49 13.98 37.75
C ALA A 246 12.23 15.32 37.77
N SER A 247 13.47 15.31 38.22
CA SER A 247 14.35 16.48 38.23
C SER A 247 15.74 16.09 37.74
N VAL A 248 16.34 16.92 36.90
CA VAL A 248 17.74 16.83 36.50
C VAL A 248 18.53 17.80 37.37
N ALA A 249 19.54 17.29 38.07
CA ALA A 249 20.44 18.13 38.87
C ALA A 249 21.18 19.17 37.99
N PRO A 250 21.66 20.29 38.57
CA PRO A 250 22.53 21.22 37.87
C PRO A 250 23.69 20.52 37.15
N ASN A 251 23.91 20.84 35.87
CA ASN A 251 24.93 20.20 35.03
C ASN A 251 24.84 18.66 34.97
N GLY A 252 23.64 18.11 35.20
CA GLY A 252 23.41 16.67 35.30
C GLY A 252 22.67 16.08 34.10
N GLU A 253 22.31 14.80 34.25
CA GLU A 253 21.45 14.08 33.32
C GLU A 253 20.40 13.23 34.04
N PHE A 254 19.32 12.93 33.33
CA PHE A 254 18.25 12.05 33.75
C PHE A 254 17.85 11.16 32.57
N ALA A 255 17.71 9.86 32.80
CA ALA A 255 17.29 8.91 31.78
C ALA A 255 16.12 8.07 32.30
N VAL A 256 15.19 7.74 31.41
CA VAL A 256 14.10 6.80 31.67
C VAL A 256 14.25 5.63 30.73
N SER A 257 14.16 4.42 31.29
CA SER A 257 14.08 3.18 30.51
C SER A 257 12.65 2.64 30.52
N GLY A 258 12.25 1.96 29.44
CA GLY A 258 10.89 1.43 29.31
C GLY A 258 10.54 0.38 30.36
N ALA A 259 11.55 -0.25 30.98
CA ALA A 259 11.38 -1.19 32.08
C ALA A 259 10.87 -0.52 33.37
N GLU A 260 11.11 0.79 33.53
CA GLU A 260 10.62 1.57 34.68
C GLU A 260 9.16 2.02 34.49
N VAL A 261 8.63 1.89 33.27
CA VAL A 261 7.25 2.24 32.93
C VAL A 261 6.36 1.02 33.12
N GLY A 262 5.34 1.12 33.98
CA GLY A 262 4.31 0.09 34.14
C GLY A 262 3.42 -0.05 32.91
N VAL A 263 3.95 -0.62 31.82
CA VAL A 263 3.20 -0.88 30.58
C VAL A 263 2.17 -2.00 30.84
N PRO A 264 0.86 -1.78 30.61
CA PRO A 264 -0.15 -2.80 30.83
C PRO A 264 0.06 -4.04 29.94
N GLN A 265 -0.32 -5.21 30.42
CA GLN A 265 -0.18 -6.46 29.67
C GLN A 265 -0.84 -6.38 28.28
N GLY A 266 -0.13 -6.80 27.25
CA GLY A 266 -0.60 -6.77 25.85
C GLY A 266 -0.49 -5.41 25.16
N TRP A 267 -0.01 -4.38 25.87
CA TRP A 267 0.33 -3.08 25.29
C TRP A 267 1.84 -2.96 25.04
N LYS A 268 2.20 -2.07 24.13
CA LYS A 268 3.58 -1.73 23.78
C LYS A 268 3.81 -0.24 24.01
N LEU A 269 4.99 0.12 24.49
CA LEU A 269 5.38 1.53 24.60
C LEU A 269 5.59 2.12 23.20
N LEU A 270 4.92 3.23 22.90
CA LEU A 270 5.13 4.01 21.68
C LEU A 270 6.23 5.04 21.89
N GLY A 271 6.21 5.68 23.06
CA GLY A 271 7.10 6.78 23.40
C GLY A 271 6.58 7.62 24.55
N TYR A 272 7.03 8.86 24.62
CA TYR A 272 6.80 9.78 25.72
C TYR A 272 6.50 11.18 25.21
N VAL A 273 5.53 11.85 25.82
CA VAL A 273 5.47 13.33 25.76
C VAL A 273 6.32 13.85 26.90
N VAL A 274 7.34 14.64 26.60
CA VAL A 274 8.32 15.16 27.57
C VAL A 274 8.24 16.68 27.61
N PHE A 275 8.07 17.22 28.82
CA PHE A 275 8.14 18.65 29.11
C PHE A 275 9.23 18.88 30.15
N ALA A 276 10.32 19.52 29.74
CA ALA A 276 11.41 19.86 30.63
C ALA A 276 11.54 21.38 30.73
N TYR A 277 11.69 21.90 31.94
CA TYR A 277 11.65 23.34 32.20
C TYR A 277 12.47 23.74 33.41
N THR A 278 12.99 24.97 33.38
CA THR A 278 13.57 25.67 34.53
C THR A 278 13.16 27.14 34.50
N ALA A 279 13.16 27.76 35.68
CA ALA A 279 12.93 29.18 35.85
C ALA A 279 13.94 29.72 36.87
N ASP A 280 14.82 30.61 36.41
CA ASP A 280 15.89 31.19 37.21
C ASP A 280 15.71 32.70 37.35
N ALA A 281 15.93 33.22 38.56
CA ALA A 281 15.92 34.66 38.84
C ALA A 281 17.35 35.15 39.05
N ASN A 282 17.78 36.13 38.25
CA ASN A 282 19.14 36.66 38.28
C ASN A 282 19.13 38.18 38.26
N LEU A 283 20.24 38.76 38.73
CA LEU A 283 20.49 40.19 38.57
C LEU A 283 20.88 40.49 37.12
N ILE A 284 20.49 41.66 36.63
CA ILE A 284 20.96 42.23 35.35
C ILE A 284 22.49 42.08 35.23
N GLY A 285 22.94 41.54 34.10
CA GLY A 285 24.36 41.28 33.82
C GLY A 285 24.88 39.92 34.30
N LYS A 286 24.09 39.14 35.05
CA LYS A 286 24.38 37.73 35.38
C LYS A 286 23.45 36.81 34.58
N GLU A 287 23.74 36.66 33.29
CA GLU A 287 22.99 35.73 32.45
C GLU A 287 23.33 34.28 32.79
N VAL A 288 22.30 33.45 32.90
CA VAL A 288 22.46 32.00 33.04
C VAL A 288 22.88 31.45 31.69
N THR A 289 24.08 30.89 31.64
CA THR A 289 24.57 30.17 30.47
C THR A 289 24.28 28.68 30.66
N GLY A 290 23.94 28.01 29.55
CA GLY A 290 23.61 26.58 29.53
C GLY A 290 22.41 26.29 28.64
N ASP A 291 22.21 25.01 28.35
CA ASP A 291 21.03 24.51 27.64
C ASP A 291 20.62 23.15 28.21
N MET A 292 19.46 22.69 27.80
CA MET A 292 18.93 21.36 28.09
C MET A 292 18.62 20.64 26.78
N ALA A 293 19.03 19.39 26.65
CA ALA A 293 18.78 18.58 25.46
C ALA A 293 17.90 17.38 25.80
N ILE A 294 16.94 17.08 24.93
CA ILE A 294 16.10 15.89 25.00
C ILE A 294 16.58 14.96 23.87
N SER A 295 16.92 13.72 24.20
CA SER A 295 17.44 12.70 23.27
C SER A 295 16.72 11.37 23.48
N GLY A 296 16.68 10.53 22.45
CA GLY A 296 15.98 9.25 22.46
C GLY A 296 16.05 8.58 21.09
N GLY A 297 15.14 7.63 20.82
CA GLY A 297 15.08 6.93 19.53
C GLY A 297 14.80 7.88 18.37
N LEU A 298 13.66 8.56 18.42
CA LEU A 298 13.28 9.60 17.46
C LEU A 298 12.61 10.75 18.21
N VAL A 299 13.08 11.97 18.02
CA VAL A 299 12.64 13.14 18.80
C VAL A 299 11.97 14.16 17.89
N ASP A 300 10.69 14.40 18.12
CA ASP A 300 9.92 15.49 17.52
C ASP A 300 9.87 16.67 18.49
N THR A 301 10.55 17.78 18.17
CA THR A 301 10.57 18.97 19.04
C THR A 301 9.36 19.84 18.74
N VAL A 302 8.39 19.84 19.66
CA VAL A 302 7.15 20.61 19.54
C VAL A 302 7.42 22.09 19.82
N THR A 303 8.22 22.39 20.84
CA THR A 303 8.52 23.77 21.26
C THR A 303 9.85 23.82 22.00
N ASP A 304 10.65 24.84 21.71
CA ASP A 304 11.91 25.15 22.39
C ASP A 304 11.96 26.67 22.63
N VAL A 305 11.85 27.09 23.89
CA VAL A 305 11.73 28.50 24.27
C VAL A 305 12.76 28.88 25.32
N ASN A 306 13.42 30.03 25.10
CA ASN A 306 14.23 30.74 26.08
C ASN A 306 13.69 32.16 26.17
N GLN A 307 13.05 32.51 27.29
CA GLN A 307 12.43 33.81 27.48
C GLN A 307 13.05 34.53 28.67
N ASN A 308 13.41 35.79 28.45
CA ASN A 308 13.95 36.67 29.48
C ASN A 308 12.90 37.72 29.87
N ILE A 309 12.60 37.85 31.15
CA ILE A 309 11.59 38.77 31.68
C ILE A 309 12.24 39.70 32.69
N ILE A 310 12.38 40.96 32.29
CA ILE A 310 12.88 42.01 33.19
C ILE A 310 11.71 42.54 34.01
N VAL A 311 11.82 42.48 35.34
CA VAL A 311 10.80 43.01 36.25
C VAL A 311 10.85 44.54 36.22
N ARG A 312 9.71 45.17 35.94
CA ARG A 312 9.55 46.63 35.97
C ARG A 312 8.37 46.98 36.86
N SER A 313 8.53 48.03 37.68
CA SER A 313 7.42 48.63 38.42
C SER A 313 6.97 49.92 37.75
N VAL A 314 5.74 50.34 38.03
CA VAL A 314 5.18 51.65 37.62
C VAL A 314 5.93 52.82 38.27
N SER A 315 6.69 52.55 39.33
CA SER A 315 7.53 53.53 40.02
C SER A 315 8.98 53.06 40.11
N TYR A 316 9.88 53.99 40.43
CA TYR A 316 11.30 53.69 40.64
C TYR A 316 11.61 52.94 41.95
N LEU A 317 10.59 52.57 42.75
CA LEU A 317 10.77 51.82 44.00
C LEU A 317 11.33 50.41 43.78
N ILE A 318 11.03 49.79 42.62
CA ILE A 318 11.62 48.52 42.21
C ILE A 318 12.39 48.78 40.91
N PRO A 319 13.71 49.04 41.00
CA PRO A 319 14.50 49.23 39.80
C PRO A 319 14.54 47.92 38.99
N PRO A 320 14.67 47.99 37.65
CA PRO A 320 14.65 46.83 36.77
C PRO A 320 15.97 46.06 36.79
N VAL A 321 16.37 45.61 37.98
CA VAL A 321 17.61 44.87 38.23
C VAL A 321 17.41 43.37 38.27
N TRP A 322 16.16 42.89 38.37
CA TRP A 322 15.81 41.48 38.34
C TRP A 322 15.41 41.03 36.95
N ASN A 323 15.93 39.88 36.57
CA ASN A 323 15.71 39.24 35.30
C ASN A 323 15.37 37.76 35.51
N PHE A 324 14.17 37.37 35.08
CA PHE A 324 13.70 35.99 35.15
C PHE A 324 13.95 35.32 33.81
N ASN A 325 14.78 34.29 33.80
CA ASN A 325 15.01 33.44 32.66
C ASN A 325 14.12 32.20 32.76
N ILE A 326 13.21 32.02 31.80
CA ILE A 326 12.38 30.84 31.68
C ILE A 326 12.86 30.06 30.46
N ARG A 327 13.34 28.83 30.71
CA ARG A 327 13.79 27.90 29.66
C ARG A 327 12.90 26.67 29.70
N TYR A 328 12.30 26.30 28.58
CA TYR A 328 11.56 25.05 28.49
C TYR A 328 11.59 24.44 27.10
N LYS A 329 11.49 23.10 27.06
CA LYS A 329 11.37 22.30 25.85
C LYS A 329 10.24 21.29 25.99
N ILE A 330 9.42 21.18 24.96
CA ILE A 330 8.38 20.16 24.81
C ILE A 330 8.74 19.32 23.59
N ALA A 331 8.83 18.00 23.78
CA ALA A 331 9.11 17.06 22.71
C ALA A 331 8.27 15.79 22.82
N ILE A 332 8.02 15.14 21.69
CA ILE A 332 7.53 13.78 21.62
C ILE A 332 8.72 12.89 21.31
N VAL A 333 9.02 11.93 22.18
CA VAL A 333 10.16 11.01 22.03
C VAL A 333 9.61 9.62 21.77
N TYR A 334 9.84 9.09 20.57
CA TYR A 334 9.47 7.72 20.21
C TYR A 334 10.56 6.72 20.60
N GLY A 335 10.13 5.53 21.02
CA GLY A 335 11.01 4.44 21.43
C GLY A 335 10.89 4.08 22.91
N GLU A 336 11.76 3.17 23.35
CA GLU A 336 11.65 2.56 24.68
C GLU A 336 12.20 3.42 25.81
N GLY A 337 12.93 4.50 25.53
CA GLY A 337 13.50 5.36 26.55
C GLY A 337 13.87 6.74 26.01
N PHE A 338 14.16 7.65 26.93
CA PHE A 338 14.64 8.99 26.62
C PHE A 338 15.68 9.43 27.66
N LYS A 339 16.51 10.39 27.26
CA LYS A 339 17.50 11.02 28.13
C LYS A 339 17.43 12.54 28.02
N ILE A 340 17.47 13.20 29.15
CA ILE A 340 17.58 14.65 29.28
C ILE A 340 18.96 14.96 29.85
N THR A 341 19.71 15.83 29.18
CA THR A 341 20.97 16.38 29.69
C THR A 341 20.82 17.88 29.90
N SER A 342 21.46 18.42 30.93
CA SER A 342 21.45 19.85 31.23
C SER A 342 22.88 20.34 31.45
N THR A 343 23.22 21.49 30.87
CA THR A 343 24.41 22.28 31.21
C THR A 343 24.04 23.55 31.99
N LEU A 344 22.79 23.64 32.45
CA LEU A 344 22.31 24.75 33.26
C LEU A 344 22.79 24.59 34.71
N PRO A 345 23.14 25.70 35.40
CA PRO A 345 23.52 25.69 36.80
C PRO A 345 22.32 25.50 37.76
N SER A 346 21.10 25.45 37.23
CA SER A 346 19.87 25.24 37.97
C SER A 346 19.28 23.85 37.73
N THR A 347 18.38 23.45 38.64
CA THR A 347 17.66 22.17 38.51
C THR A 347 16.63 22.28 37.39
N VAL A 348 16.62 21.31 36.48
CA VAL A 348 15.59 21.22 35.43
C VAL A 348 14.50 20.27 35.90
N ASN A 349 13.26 20.76 35.96
CA ASN A 349 12.09 19.94 36.27
C ASN A 349 11.61 19.24 35.00
N VAL A 350 11.17 18.00 35.14
CA VAL A 350 10.74 17.15 34.03
C VAL A 350 9.37 16.59 34.33
N ILE A 351 8.44 16.72 33.39
CA ILE A 351 7.18 16.00 33.36
C ILE A 351 7.21 15.11 32.12
N TYR A 352 6.93 13.82 32.28
CA TYR A 352 6.81 12.92 31.14
C TYR A 352 5.55 12.05 31.23
N ILE A 353 4.94 11.80 30.07
CA ILE A 353 3.69 11.05 29.94
C ILE A 353 3.96 9.89 28.98
N PRO A 354 4.00 8.64 29.47
CA PRO A 354 4.15 7.47 28.61
C PRO A 354 2.91 7.28 27.73
N ILE A 355 3.14 7.04 26.44
CA ILE A 355 2.12 6.73 25.45
C ILE A 355 2.31 5.28 25.03
N VAL A 356 1.25 4.48 25.14
CA VAL A 356 1.24 3.06 24.81
C VAL A 356 0.24 2.79 23.70
N TYR A 357 0.48 1.71 22.95
CA TYR A 357 -0.42 1.26 21.90
C TYR A 357 -0.57 -0.25 21.89
N LYS A 358 -1.67 -0.73 21.31
CA LYS A 358 -1.85 -2.13 20.93
C LYS A 358 -2.70 -2.25 19.66
N GLU A 359 -2.62 -3.39 19.00
CA GLU A 359 -3.52 -3.69 17.88
C GLU A 359 -4.98 -3.72 18.36
N ALA A 360 -5.85 -3.04 17.62
CA ALA A 360 -7.28 -3.05 17.90
C ALA A 360 -7.91 -4.34 17.35
N GLN A 361 -8.91 -4.87 18.05
CA GLN A 361 -9.69 -6.00 17.51
C GLN A 361 -10.64 -5.51 16.43
N VAL A 362 -10.31 -5.80 15.17
CA VAL A 362 -11.06 -5.32 14.01
C VAL A 362 -11.65 -6.44 13.18
N LYS A 363 -12.95 -6.37 12.89
CA LYS A 363 -13.59 -7.13 11.82
C LYS A 363 -13.66 -6.27 10.56
N TRP A 364 -12.87 -6.63 9.55
CA TRP A 364 -12.84 -5.96 8.26
C TRP A 364 -13.96 -6.48 7.35
N LEU A 365 -14.67 -5.56 6.71
CA LEU A 365 -15.72 -5.82 5.73
C LEU A 365 -15.46 -4.92 4.49
N PRO A 366 -16.01 -5.25 3.31
CA PRO A 366 -15.79 -4.51 2.08
C PRO A 366 -16.07 -2.99 2.13
N ASP A 367 -17.00 -2.56 2.99
CA ASP A 367 -17.46 -1.16 3.09
C ASP A 367 -17.21 -0.54 4.47
N ARG A 368 -16.69 -1.30 5.44
CA ARG A 368 -16.54 -0.85 6.83
C ARG A 368 -15.54 -1.68 7.64
N ALA A 369 -15.02 -1.09 8.70
CA ALA A 369 -14.29 -1.80 9.74
C ALA A 369 -15.02 -1.66 11.08
N LEU A 370 -15.20 -2.78 11.79
CA LEU A 370 -15.83 -2.82 13.11
C LEU A 370 -14.75 -2.96 14.17
N VAL A 371 -14.59 -1.95 15.03
CA VAL A 371 -13.61 -1.93 16.11
C VAL A 371 -14.35 -2.10 17.43
N ASN A 372 -14.06 -3.19 18.14
CA ASN A 372 -14.68 -3.45 19.43
C ASN A 372 -13.82 -2.91 20.59
N ILE A 373 -14.43 -2.14 21.47
CA ILE A 373 -13.80 -1.56 22.66
C ILE A 373 -14.44 -2.15 23.91
N THR A 374 -13.62 -2.62 24.84
CA THR A 374 -14.02 -3.22 26.12
C THR A 374 -13.56 -2.35 27.29
N ASP A 375 -14.08 -2.63 28.49
CA ASP A 375 -13.63 -1.94 29.71
C ASP A 375 -12.14 -2.12 29.99
N VAL A 376 -11.60 -3.30 29.68
CA VAL A 376 -10.16 -3.61 29.82
C VAL A 376 -9.32 -2.73 28.90
N ASP A 377 -9.85 -2.37 27.73
CA ASP A 377 -9.14 -1.51 26.77
C ASP A 377 -8.98 -0.08 27.28
N VAL A 378 -9.91 0.42 28.08
CA VAL A 378 -9.92 1.81 28.55
C VAL A 378 -9.45 1.97 30.01
N ALA A 379 -9.28 0.88 30.75
CA ALA A 379 -8.79 0.89 32.12
C ALA A 379 -7.41 1.55 32.26
N ASP A 380 -7.16 2.21 33.39
CA ASP A 380 -5.86 2.79 33.80
C ASP A 380 -5.28 3.88 32.87
N GLY A 381 -6.02 4.30 31.84
CA GLY A 381 -5.63 5.36 30.92
C GLY A 381 -6.13 6.74 31.36
N GLN A 382 -5.34 7.79 31.12
CA GLN A 382 -5.84 9.17 31.24
C GLN A 382 -6.73 9.52 30.04
N TRP A 383 -6.39 8.98 28.88
CA TRP A 383 -7.27 8.90 27.71
C TRP A 383 -6.93 7.68 26.87
N THR A 384 -7.91 7.18 26.13
CA THR A 384 -7.77 6.09 25.16
C THR A 384 -8.44 6.48 23.85
N ALA A 385 -7.79 6.23 22.72
CA ALA A 385 -8.30 6.53 21.39
C ALA A 385 -8.18 5.34 20.45
N ILE A 386 -9.12 5.22 19.53
CA ILE A 386 -8.96 4.40 18.33
C ILE A 386 -8.19 5.27 17.33
N VAL A 387 -7.10 4.74 16.77
CA VAL A 387 -6.37 5.35 15.67
C VAL A 387 -6.40 4.38 14.49
N MET A 388 -6.86 4.86 13.34
CA MET A 388 -6.94 4.09 12.10
C MET A 388 -6.12 4.78 11.02
N GLN A 389 -5.24 4.03 10.37
CA GLN A 389 -4.36 4.46 9.30
C GLN A 389 -4.50 3.48 8.14
N LEU A 390 -5.00 3.95 7.01
CA LEU A 390 -5.33 3.15 5.84
C LEU A 390 -4.39 3.47 4.66
N PRO A 391 -4.16 2.49 3.75
CA PRO A 391 -3.40 2.70 2.53
C PRO A 391 -4.12 3.65 1.56
N GLU A 392 -3.45 4.03 0.49
CA GLU A 392 -3.98 4.97 -0.51
C GLU A 392 -5.23 4.49 -1.24
N LEU A 393 -5.43 3.18 -1.24
CA LEU A 393 -6.60 2.53 -1.83
C LEU A 393 -7.87 2.70 -0.98
N ALA A 394 -7.77 3.24 0.23
CA ALA A 394 -8.90 3.33 1.16
C ALA A 394 -9.13 4.73 1.68
N ARG A 395 -10.39 5.01 2.00
CA ARG A 395 -10.83 6.28 2.56
C ARG A 395 -11.90 6.08 3.63
N ILE A 396 -11.62 6.55 4.84
CA ILE A 396 -12.60 6.72 5.92
C ILE A 396 -13.50 7.90 5.58
N VAL A 397 -14.81 7.63 5.50
CA VAL A 397 -15.82 8.65 5.16
C VAL A 397 -16.55 9.13 6.41
N ALA A 398 -16.80 8.22 7.34
CA ALA A 398 -17.48 8.52 8.59
C ALA A 398 -17.18 7.47 9.66
N ILE A 399 -17.45 7.82 10.91
CA ILE A 399 -17.35 6.94 12.06
C ILE A 399 -18.69 6.96 12.78
N ARG A 400 -19.31 5.78 12.96
CA ARG A 400 -20.51 5.61 13.78
C ARG A 400 -20.12 5.05 15.15
N THR A 401 -20.53 5.74 16.20
CA THR A 401 -20.26 5.33 17.60
C THR A 401 -21.25 4.26 18.08
N PRO A 402 -20.96 3.56 19.20
CA PRO A 402 -21.90 2.65 19.85
C PRO A 402 -23.25 3.30 20.15
N GLY A 403 -23.27 4.56 20.58
CA GLY A 403 -24.47 5.38 20.75
C GLY A 403 -25.15 5.85 19.45
N ASN A 404 -24.77 5.32 18.28
CA ASN A 404 -25.26 5.66 16.94
C ASN A 404 -25.00 7.10 16.47
N ALA A 405 -24.13 7.86 17.14
CA ALA A 405 -23.70 9.17 16.65
C ALA A 405 -22.85 9.00 15.39
N MET A 406 -23.12 9.80 14.35
CA MET A 406 -22.35 9.79 13.11
C MET A 406 -21.37 10.97 13.08
N ILE A 407 -20.09 10.67 12.94
CA ILE A 407 -19.01 11.64 12.80
C ILE A 407 -18.53 11.56 11.36
N SER A 408 -18.87 12.55 10.54
CA SER A 408 -18.47 12.64 9.13
C SER A 408 -17.95 14.04 8.85
N ASN A 409 -17.03 14.17 7.88
CA ASN A 409 -16.51 15.47 7.43
C ASN A 409 -15.95 16.33 8.59
N ALA A 410 -15.36 15.68 9.59
CA ALA A 410 -14.91 16.31 10.82
C ALA A 410 -13.39 16.16 10.93
N THR A 411 -12.67 17.29 10.94
CA THR A 411 -11.21 17.31 11.10
C THR A 411 -10.88 18.09 12.36
N ASP A 412 -10.18 17.45 13.29
CA ASP A 412 -9.74 17.99 14.59
C ASP A 412 -10.86 18.66 15.40
N VAL A 413 -11.99 17.97 15.52
CA VAL A 413 -13.17 18.47 16.22
C VAL A 413 -13.19 18.04 17.69
N LYS A 414 -13.81 18.87 18.53
CA LYS A 414 -14.17 18.55 19.92
C LYS A 414 -15.68 18.45 20.01
N LEU A 415 -16.19 17.27 20.35
CA LEU A 415 -17.61 16.96 20.41
C LEU A 415 -18.06 16.78 21.86
N VAL A 416 -19.22 17.31 22.23
CA VAL A 416 -19.78 17.09 23.57
C VAL A 416 -20.15 15.62 23.75
N TRP A 417 -19.74 15.02 24.87
CA TRP A 417 -19.93 13.60 25.14
C TRP A 417 -19.81 13.27 26.64
N GLY A 418 -20.82 12.61 27.21
CA GLY A 418 -20.77 12.05 28.57
C GLY A 418 -20.47 13.04 29.70
N GLY A 419 -20.74 14.33 29.51
CA GLY A 419 -20.43 15.41 30.46
C GLY A 419 -19.11 16.14 30.18
N GLY A 420 -18.31 15.70 29.21
CA GLY A 420 -17.06 16.32 28.79
C GLY A 420 -16.96 16.53 27.27
N LEU A 421 -15.73 16.59 26.77
CA LEU A 421 -15.41 16.73 25.35
C LEU A 421 -14.68 15.49 24.84
N ARG A 422 -15.05 15.05 23.64
CA ARG A 422 -14.39 13.99 22.86
C ARG A 422 -13.63 14.61 21.71
N ALA A 423 -12.35 14.29 21.56
CA ALA A 423 -11.62 14.63 20.35
C ALA A 423 -11.86 13.58 19.26
N ALA A 424 -12.12 14.04 18.03
CA ALA A 424 -12.28 13.19 16.86
C ALA A 424 -11.72 13.88 15.62
N SER A 425 -11.16 13.12 14.71
CA SER A 425 -10.67 13.64 13.44
C SER A 425 -10.70 12.55 12.38
N ILE A 426 -11.12 12.91 11.19
CA ILE A 426 -10.88 12.20 9.94
C ILE A 426 -10.00 13.15 9.11
N SER A 427 -8.86 12.66 8.66
CA SER A 427 -7.95 13.45 7.83
C SER A 427 -8.67 13.89 6.55
N PRO A 428 -8.31 15.03 5.95
CA PRO A 428 -8.99 15.51 4.73
C PRO A 428 -8.99 14.52 3.56
N ASP A 429 -7.93 13.73 3.43
CA ASP A 429 -7.83 12.65 2.43
C ASP A 429 -8.51 11.34 2.87
N GLY A 430 -9.02 11.29 4.10
CA GLY A 430 -9.68 10.14 4.72
C GLY A 430 -8.76 8.94 4.98
N ARG A 431 -7.45 9.07 4.83
CA ARG A 431 -6.52 7.95 5.07
C ARG A 431 -6.23 7.70 6.54
N GLN A 432 -6.47 8.69 7.39
CA GLN A 432 -6.22 8.58 8.82
C GLN A 432 -7.44 9.08 9.61
N ALA A 433 -7.69 8.47 10.76
CA ALA A 433 -8.66 8.98 11.70
C ALA A 433 -8.26 8.65 13.13
N TYR A 434 -8.67 9.50 14.05
CA TYR A 434 -8.68 9.18 15.47
C TYR A 434 -10.03 9.50 16.11
N LEU A 435 -10.39 8.73 17.12
CA LEU A 435 -11.55 8.98 17.96
C LEU A 435 -11.21 8.61 19.41
N VAL A 436 -11.29 9.59 20.31
CA VAL A 436 -11.12 9.34 21.74
C VAL A 436 -12.34 8.58 22.27
N VAL A 437 -12.13 7.40 22.84
CA VAL A 437 -13.18 6.51 23.39
C VAL A 437 -13.20 6.47 24.91
N GLN A 438 -12.20 7.08 25.55
CA GLN A 438 -12.17 7.38 26.98
C GLN A 438 -11.32 8.63 27.24
N MET A 439 -11.79 9.50 28.14
CA MET A 439 -11.02 10.64 28.67
C MET A 439 -11.43 10.87 30.13
N GLY A 440 -10.48 10.75 31.05
CA GLY A 440 -10.77 10.73 32.49
C GLY A 440 -11.82 9.65 32.82
N ASP A 441 -12.87 10.03 33.54
CA ASP A 441 -13.93 9.10 33.95
C ASP A 441 -14.98 8.84 32.85
N THR A 442 -14.97 9.61 31.76
CA THR A 442 -15.94 9.47 30.67
C THR A 442 -15.45 8.43 29.66
N LYS A 443 -16.28 7.41 29.38
CA LYS A 443 -15.99 6.32 28.42
C LYS A 443 -17.24 5.79 27.71
N GLU A 444 -17.05 5.21 26.53
CA GLU A 444 -18.11 4.61 25.68
C GLU A 444 -17.51 3.34 25.10
N VAL A 445 -17.79 2.22 25.76
CA VAL A 445 -17.38 0.89 25.29
C VAL A 445 -18.40 0.36 24.29
N GLY A 446 -17.99 -0.61 23.46
CA GLY A 446 -18.82 -1.21 22.42
C GLY A 446 -18.18 -1.14 21.05
N THR A 447 -18.99 -1.36 20.01
CA THR A 447 -18.50 -1.44 18.63
C THR A 447 -18.59 -0.09 17.91
N TYR A 448 -17.44 0.43 17.50
CA TYR A 448 -17.33 1.56 16.58
C TYR A 448 -17.29 1.06 15.14
N THR A 449 -18.05 1.69 14.25
CA THR A 449 -18.07 1.36 12.81
C THR A 449 -17.37 2.47 12.03
N PHE A 450 -16.23 2.17 11.45
CA PHE A 450 -15.56 3.04 10.48
C PHE A 450 -16.10 2.70 9.09
N ILE A 451 -16.75 3.65 8.43
CA ILE A 451 -17.25 3.49 7.06
C ILE A 451 -16.11 3.82 6.10
N ILE A 452 -15.74 2.84 5.26
CA ILE A 452 -14.53 2.90 4.43
C ILE A 452 -14.90 2.63 2.97
N ASN A 453 -14.52 3.56 2.11
CA ASN A 453 -14.59 3.37 0.67
C ASN A 453 -13.24 2.84 0.17
N TRP A 454 -13.24 1.61 -0.35
CA TRP A 454 -12.08 1.00 -0.98
C TRP A 454 -12.11 1.17 -2.49
N ARG A 455 -10.94 1.41 -3.07
CA ARG A 455 -10.67 1.34 -4.50
C ARG A 455 -9.91 0.05 -4.77
N PRO A 456 -10.24 -0.68 -5.84
CA PRO A 456 -9.49 -1.88 -6.16
C PRO A 456 -8.05 -1.51 -6.57
N MET A 457 -7.11 -2.38 -6.23
CA MET A 457 -5.73 -2.26 -6.70
C MET A 457 -5.67 -2.71 -8.16
N ARG A 458 -5.13 -1.89 -9.05
CA ARG A 458 -4.93 -2.24 -10.46
C ARG A 458 -3.45 -2.44 -10.73
N ILE A 459 -3.06 -3.68 -11.01
CA ILE A 459 -1.70 -4.08 -11.32
C ILE A 459 -1.58 -4.16 -12.84
N PRO A 460 -0.84 -3.24 -13.50
CA PRO A 460 -0.66 -3.30 -14.94
C PRO A 460 0.09 -4.56 -15.35
N VAL A 461 -0.32 -5.17 -16.47
CA VAL A 461 0.32 -6.35 -17.05
C VAL A 461 0.66 -6.06 -18.50
N VAL A 462 1.96 -6.07 -18.80
CA VAL A 462 2.51 -5.71 -20.12
C VAL A 462 3.40 -6.81 -20.66
N ASP A 463 3.60 -6.83 -21.98
CA ASP A 463 4.63 -7.67 -22.59
C ASP A 463 6.01 -6.99 -22.51
N THR A 464 7.05 -7.68 -23.00
CA THR A 464 8.43 -7.17 -23.07
C THR A 464 8.60 -5.93 -23.95
N LYS A 465 7.59 -5.57 -24.75
CA LYS A 465 7.54 -4.38 -25.61
C LYS A 465 6.68 -3.27 -24.99
N GLY A 466 6.22 -3.43 -23.75
CA GLY A 466 5.37 -2.47 -23.03
C GLY A 466 3.92 -2.44 -23.49
N ARG A 467 3.48 -3.41 -24.30
CA ARG A 467 2.10 -3.47 -24.82
C ARG A 467 1.19 -4.17 -23.81
N PRO A 468 -0.07 -3.74 -23.66
CA PRO A 468 -1.01 -4.37 -22.74
C PRO A 468 -1.34 -5.81 -23.16
N VAL A 469 -1.32 -6.74 -22.21
CA VAL A 469 -1.59 -8.17 -22.46
C VAL A 469 -3.09 -8.47 -22.32
N SER A 470 -3.66 -9.23 -23.27
CA SER A 470 -5.05 -9.71 -23.21
C SER A 470 -5.11 -11.18 -22.76
N GLN A 471 -6.32 -11.77 -22.63
CA GLN A 471 -6.51 -13.19 -22.27
C GLN A 471 -5.84 -13.60 -20.94
N LEU A 472 -5.86 -12.67 -20.00
CA LEU A 472 -5.36 -12.86 -18.64
C LEU A 472 -6.44 -13.52 -17.78
N SER A 473 -6.00 -14.26 -16.76
CA SER A 473 -6.79 -14.69 -15.61
C SER A 473 -5.92 -14.56 -14.38
N ALA A 474 -6.52 -14.30 -13.22
CA ALA A 474 -5.78 -14.10 -11.98
C ALA A 474 -6.53 -14.70 -10.80
N VAL A 475 -5.77 -15.23 -9.85
CA VAL A 475 -6.29 -15.74 -8.57
C VAL A 475 -5.44 -15.12 -7.47
N SER A 476 -6.08 -14.47 -6.50
CA SER A 476 -5.41 -13.99 -5.29
C SER A 476 -5.67 -14.96 -4.13
N ASP A 477 -4.69 -15.05 -3.24
CA ASP A 477 -4.75 -15.88 -2.03
C ASP A 477 -5.80 -15.37 -1.00
N LYS A 478 -6.01 -14.05 -0.93
CA LYS A 478 -6.84 -13.41 0.11
C LYS A 478 -8.02 -12.61 -0.42
N PHE A 479 -7.93 -12.09 -1.64
CA PHE A 479 -8.89 -11.14 -2.18
C PHE A 479 -9.54 -11.65 -3.46
N GLU A 480 -10.67 -11.03 -3.84
CA GLU A 480 -11.22 -11.24 -5.17
C GLU A 480 -10.33 -10.57 -6.21
N ALA A 481 -9.89 -11.35 -7.19
CA ALA A 481 -9.12 -10.86 -8.33
C ALA A 481 -9.91 -11.06 -9.63
N ALA A 482 -9.83 -10.07 -10.52
CA ALA A 482 -10.40 -10.12 -11.85
C ALA A 482 -9.35 -9.61 -12.85
N ALA A 483 -9.20 -10.30 -13.98
CA ALA A 483 -8.26 -9.90 -15.01
C ALA A 483 -9.00 -9.20 -16.16
N SER A 484 -8.38 -8.17 -16.70
CA SER A 484 -8.82 -7.43 -17.89
C SER A 484 -7.66 -7.26 -18.84
N THR A 485 -7.91 -6.78 -20.06
CA THR A 485 -6.83 -6.43 -20.98
C THR A 485 -5.92 -5.37 -20.37
N GLY A 486 -4.64 -5.71 -20.20
CA GLY A 486 -3.58 -4.81 -19.72
C GLY A 486 -3.45 -4.69 -18.21
N TYR A 487 -4.31 -5.31 -17.39
CA TYR A 487 -4.21 -5.24 -15.93
C TYR A 487 -4.98 -6.35 -15.20
N VAL A 488 -4.57 -6.59 -13.96
CA VAL A 488 -5.33 -7.36 -12.97
C VAL A 488 -5.87 -6.42 -11.91
N GLU A 489 -7.15 -6.54 -11.61
CA GLU A 489 -7.85 -5.79 -10.58
C GLU A 489 -8.07 -6.66 -9.33
N VAL A 490 -7.66 -6.18 -8.16
CA VAL A 490 -7.80 -6.88 -6.88
C VAL A 490 -8.64 -6.04 -5.92
N LYS A 491 -9.75 -6.57 -5.44
CA LYS A 491 -10.66 -5.88 -4.52
C LYS A 491 -10.18 -6.01 -3.06
N VAL A 492 -9.26 -5.13 -2.69
CA VAL A 492 -8.72 -5.06 -1.33
C VAL A 492 -9.75 -4.40 -0.40
N TYR A 493 -9.94 -4.96 0.80
CA TYR A 493 -10.81 -4.41 1.84
C TYR A 493 -10.21 -4.43 3.26
N LYS A 494 -8.94 -4.82 3.35
CA LYS A 494 -8.14 -4.88 4.58
C LYS A 494 -6.69 -4.52 4.26
N PRO A 495 -6.00 -3.74 5.11
CA PRO A 495 -4.61 -3.33 4.87
C PRO A 495 -3.62 -4.44 5.25
N GLU A 496 -3.40 -5.38 4.33
CA GLU A 496 -2.40 -6.44 4.49
C GLU A 496 -1.77 -6.85 3.16
N PRO A 497 -0.52 -7.37 3.17
CA PRO A 497 0.11 -7.98 2.01
C PRO A 497 -0.68 -9.19 1.49
N PHE A 498 -0.58 -9.46 0.19
CA PHE A 498 -1.23 -10.60 -0.46
C PHE A 498 -0.39 -11.12 -1.62
N ALA A 499 -0.74 -12.29 -2.12
CA ALA A 499 -0.12 -12.87 -3.30
C ALA A 499 -1.17 -13.14 -4.39
N LEU A 500 -0.73 -13.12 -5.65
CA LEU A 500 -1.59 -13.51 -6.75
C LEU A 500 -0.84 -14.29 -7.82
N ASP A 501 -1.53 -15.23 -8.44
CA ASP A 501 -1.05 -15.95 -9.62
C ASP A 501 -1.74 -15.39 -10.85
N ILE A 502 -0.95 -14.91 -11.82
CA ILE A 502 -1.45 -14.48 -13.12
C ILE A 502 -1.20 -15.60 -14.13
N SER A 503 -2.24 -15.94 -14.89
CA SER A 503 -2.17 -16.89 -16.00
C SER A 503 -2.51 -16.21 -17.32
N TYR A 504 -1.80 -16.57 -18.38
CA TYR A 504 -2.01 -16.08 -19.74
C TYR A 504 -2.46 -17.25 -20.62
N LYS A 505 -3.60 -17.10 -21.31
CA LYS A 505 -4.22 -18.19 -22.10
C LYS A 505 -4.39 -19.50 -21.32
N GLY A 506 -4.67 -19.42 -20.01
CA GLY A 506 -4.84 -20.58 -19.14
C GLY A 506 -3.54 -21.24 -18.65
N VAL A 507 -2.37 -20.72 -19.01
CA VAL A 507 -1.06 -21.20 -18.52
C VAL A 507 -0.56 -20.24 -17.44
N LYS A 508 -0.11 -20.78 -16.30
CA LYS A 508 0.45 -19.98 -15.19
C LYS A 508 1.69 -19.22 -15.68
N ALA A 509 1.64 -17.89 -15.63
CA ALA A 509 2.66 -17.02 -16.18
C ALA A 509 3.61 -16.48 -15.12
N VAL A 510 3.08 -15.99 -14.01
CA VAL A 510 3.86 -15.31 -12.97
C VAL A 510 3.16 -15.39 -11.62
N HIS A 511 3.95 -15.54 -10.57
CA HIS A 511 3.53 -15.36 -9.19
C HIS A 511 3.91 -13.95 -8.74
N VAL A 512 2.98 -13.18 -8.18
CA VAL A 512 3.22 -11.81 -7.74
C VAL A 512 3.02 -11.71 -6.23
N GLU A 513 4.05 -11.28 -5.51
CA GLU A 513 3.97 -10.93 -4.10
C GLU A 513 3.74 -9.43 -3.96
N VAL A 514 2.65 -9.04 -3.30
CA VAL A 514 2.27 -7.64 -3.12
C VAL A 514 2.46 -7.23 -1.67
N ASN A 515 3.54 -6.49 -1.41
CA ASN A 515 3.88 -6.02 -0.07
C ASN A 515 3.51 -4.56 0.19
N SER A 516 2.93 -3.87 -0.79
CA SER A 516 2.51 -2.46 -0.68
C SER A 516 1.21 -2.20 -1.45
N LEU A 517 0.26 -1.51 -0.81
CA LEU A 517 -1.10 -1.26 -1.29
C LEU A 517 -1.18 0.17 -1.85
N ILE A 518 -0.53 0.35 -3.00
CA ILE A 518 -0.40 1.65 -3.67
C ILE A 518 -1.35 1.78 -4.85
N ALA A 519 -1.75 3.02 -5.17
CA ALA A 519 -2.65 3.30 -6.28
C ALA A 519 -2.03 3.01 -7.66
N SER A 520 -0.71 3.13 -7.78
CA SER A 520 0.04 2.99 -9.04
C SER A 520 1.22 2.03 -8.88
N PRO A 521 1.00 0.71 -8.81
CA PRO A 521 2.08 -0.27 -8.71
C PRO A 521 2.90 -0.36 -10.00
N GLN A 522 4.12 -0.88 -9.88
CA GLN A 522 4.97 -1.18 -11.04
C GLN A 522 4.29 -2.23 -11.94
N PRO A 523 4.46 -2.13 -13.28
CA PRO A 523 3.89 -3.09 -14.21
C PRO A 523 4.55 -4.47 -14.06
N VAL A 524 3.75 -5.52 -14.17
CA VAL A 524 4.21 -6.91 -14.27
C VAL A 524 4.48 -7.22 -15.74
N THR A 525 5.74 -7.48 -16.08
CA THR A 525 6.16 -7.78 -17.45
C THR A 525 6.14 -9.28 -17.71
N LEU A 526 5.36 -9.71 -18.71
CA LEU A 526 5.31 -11.09 -19.18
C LEU A 526 6.24 -11.27 -20.39
N GLY A 527 7.02 -12.34 -20.37
CA GLY A 527 7.86 -12.76 -21.50
C GLY A 527 7.02 -13.35 -22.62
N ILE A 528 6.39 -12.53 -23.47
CA ILE A 528 5.58 -12.99 -24.59
C ILE A 528 6.37 -12.79 -25.89
N TYR A 529 6.56 -13.87 -26.64
CA TYR A 529 7.46 -13.91 -27.80
C TYR A 529 6.84 -14.61 -29.02
N THR A 530 7.51 -14.46 -30.16
CA THR A 530 7.16 -15.14 -31.41
C THR A 530 7.99 -16.40 -31.56
N VAL A 531 7.34 -17.56 -31.70
CA VAL A 531 8.01 -18.85 -31.94
C VAL A 531 7.78 -19.25 -33.40
N LYS A 532 8.87 -19.45 -34.15
CA LYS A 532 8.84 -20.01 -35.50
C LYS A 532 9.36 -21.43 -35.48
N ILE A 533 8.53 -22.40 -35.87
CA ILE A 533 8.94 -23.80 -36.02
C ILE A 533 9.12 -24.09 -37.50
N VAL A 534 10.29 -24.62 -37.88
CA VAL A 534 10.59 -25.05 -39.25
C VAL A 534 10.75 -26.57 -39.25
N VAL A 535 9.89 -27.26 -39.98
CA VAL A 535 9.90 -28.71 -40.09
C VAL A 535 10.57 -29.11 -41.40
N VAL A 536 11.63 -29.90 -41.28
CA VAL A 536 12.39 -30.38 -42.45
C VAL A 536 12.49 -31.91 -42.45
N GLY A 537 12.65 -32.49 -43.63
CA GLY A 537 12.94 -33.90 -43.82
C GLY A 537 14.40 -34.25 -43.55
N ALA A 538 14.73 -35.52 -43.73
CA ALA A 538 16.06 -36.07 -43.53
C ALA A 538 17.11 -35.44 -44.46
N LEU A 539 16.69 -34.90 -45.62
CA LEU A 539 17.54 -34.21 -46.60
C LEU A 539 17.43 -32.68 -46.48
N ASN A 540 16.93 -32.15 -45.36
CA ASN A 540 16.65 -30.73 -45.10
C ASN A 540 15.64 -30.08 -46.07
N GLN A 541 14.86 -30.89 -46.79
CA GLN A 541 13.75 -30.40 -47.60
C GLN A 541 12.58 -29.96 -46.71
N PRO A 542 11.88 -28.86 -47.03
CA PRO A 542 10.76 -28.36 -46.22
C PRO A 542 9.59 -29.34 -46.25
N ILE A 543 8.95 -29.54 -45.10
CA ILE A 543 7.74 -30.37 -44.98
C ILE A 543 6.53 -29.47 -44.80
N ALA A 544 5.73 -29.30 -45.85
CA ALA A 544 4.47 -28.56 -45.82
C ALA A 544 3.33 -29.38 -45.19
N GLU A 545 2.29 -28.70 -44.69
CA GLU A 545 1.09 -29.30 -44.06
C GLU A 545 1.37 -30.19 -42.84
N ALA A 546 2.56 -30.09 -42.23
CA ALA A 546 2.88 -30.75 -40.97
C ALA A 546 2.10 -30.06 -39.85
N SER A 547 1.37 -30.84 -39.05
CA SER A 547 0.65 -30.34 -37.88
C SER A 547 1.62 -30.17 -36.72
N VAL A 548 1.73 -28.96 -36.20
CA VAL A 548 2.64 -28.61 -35.11
C VAL A 548 1.81 -28.14 -33.91
N ALA A 549 2.10 -28.66 -32.74
CA ALA A 549 1.49 -28.25 -31.48
C ALA A 549 2.55 -28.05 -30.39
N ILE A 550 2.39 -27.03 -29.57
CA ILE A 550 3.23 -26.79 -28.38
C ILE A 550 2.54 -27.45 -27.18
N GLU A 551 3.12 -28.51 -26.64
CA GLU A 551 2.57 -29.20 -25.47
C GLU A 551 2.66 -28.29 -24.23
N GLY A 552 1.55 -28.16 -23.49
CA GLY A 552 1.47 -27.28 -22.32
C GLY A 552 1.12 -25.81 -22.62
N PHE A 553 0.93 -25.43 -23.88
CA PHE A 553 0.49 -24.09 -24.28
C PHE A 553 -0.55 -24.19 -25.41
N PRO A 554 -1.64 -23.38 -25.43
CA PRO A 554 -2.67 -23.48 -26.47
C PRO A 554 -2.22 -22.85 -27.80
N ALA A 555 -1.20 -23.43 -28.43
CA ALA A 555 -0.70 -23.07 -29.75
C ALA A 555 -0.57 -24.30 -30.64
N SER A 556 -1.32 -24.30 -31.74
CA SER A 556 -1.27 -25.35 -32.77
C SER A 556 -1.51 -24.77 -34.16
N GLY A 557 -0.86 -25.32 -35.17
CA GLY A 557 -0.97 -24.83 -36.55
C GLY A 557 -0.37 -25.80 -37.54
N LYS A 558 -0.35 -25.42 -38.82
CA LYS A 558 0.26 -26.21 -39.89
C LYS A 558 1.40 -25.46 -40.55
N THR A 559 2.40 -26.19 -41.02
CA THR A 559 3.49 -25.61 -41.80
C THR A 559 3.05 -25.19 -43.19
N ASP A 560 3.55 -24.04 -43.65
CA ASP A 560 3.36 -23.52 -44.99
C ASP A 560 4.26 -24.24 -46.03
N SER A 561 4.27 -23.74 -47.27
CA SER A 561 5.11 -24.28 -48.36
C SER A 561 6.61 -24.19 -48.09
N SER A 562 7.05 -23.33 -47.16
CA SER A 562 8.46 -23.25 -46.71
C SER A 562 8.77 -24.23 -45.57
N GLY A 563 7.79 -25.03 -45.15
CA GLY A 563 7.89 -25.93 -44.00
C GLY A 563 7.86 -25.19 -42.67
N ALA A 564 7.39 -23.94 -42.62
CA ALA A 564 7.41 -23.12 -41.42
C ALA A 564 6.00 -22.85 -40.87
N VAL A 565 5.89 -22.73 -39.56
CA VAL A 565 4.70 -22.21 -38.86
C VAL A 565 5.15 -21.17 -37.83
N ARG A 566 4.38 -20.10 -37.70
CA ARG A 566 4.64 -19.04 -36.72
C ARG A 566 3.54 -19.01 -35.67
N PHE A 567 3.93 -19.06 -34.42
CA PHE A 567 3.06 -18.88 -33.26
C PHE A 567 3.36 -17.51 -32.64
N PRO A 568 2.52 -16.49 -32.91
CA PRO A 568 2.60 -15.24 -32.18
C PRO A 568 2.13 -15.47 -30.74
N ASP A 569 2.70 -14.69 -29.82
CA ASP A 569 2.29 -14.61 -28.43
C ASP A 569 2.39 -15.93 -27.64
N VAL A 570 3.56 -16.56 -27.69
CA VAL A 570 3.93 -17.70 -26.84
C VAL A 570 4.60 -17.18 -25.57
N LEU A 571 4.13 -17.65 -24.42
CA LEU A 571 4.70 -17.30 -23.12
C LEU A 571 6.10 -17.92 -22.96
N ALA A 572 7.01 -17.22 -22.30
CA ALA A 572 8.34 -17.70 -21.97
C ALA A 572 8.28 -19.00 -21.15
N GLY A 573 9.19 -19.91 -21.43
CA GLY A 573 9.24 -21.21 -20.78
C GLY A 573 9.86 -22.29 -21.67
N THR A 574 10.02 -23.46 -21.10
CA THR A 574 10.49 -24.65 -21.81
C THR A 574 9.27 -25.50 -22.18
N TYR A 575 9.13 -25.79 -23.47
CA TYR A 575 8.01 -26.57 -24.00
C TYR A 575 8.49 -27.73 -24.84
N LYS A 576 7.62 -28.72 -24.99
CA LYS A 576 7.79 -29.80 -25.96
C LYS A 576 6.95 -29.49 -27.20
N VAL A 577 7.58 -29.46 -28.36
CA VAL A 577 6.92 -29.27 -29.65
C VAL A 577 6.66 -30.63 -30.26
N ASN A 578 5.39 -30.93 -30.55
CA ASN A 578 4.95 -32.16 -31.20
C ASN A 578 4.63 -31.86 -32.67
N VAL A 579 5.22 -32.63 -33.57
CA VAL A 579 5.01 -32.53 -35.02
C VAL A 579 4.40 -33.84 -35.51
N ASP A 580 3.27 -33.75 -36.20
CA ASP A 580 2.58 -34.86 -36.87
C ASP A 580 2.48 -34.58 -38.37
N VAL A 581 3.05 -35.48 -39.18
CA VAL A 581 2.95 -35.43 -40.64
C VAL A 581 2.02 -36.55 -41.12
N GLY A 582 0.82 -36.17 -41.57
CA GLY A 582 -0.15 -37.06 -42.20
C GLY A 582 -0.66 -38.22 -41.32
N GLY A 583 -0.56 -38.11 -39.99
CA GLY A 583 -0.92 -39.16 -39.03
C GLY A 583 0.06 -40.33 -38.95
N ARG A 584 1.19 -40.25 -39.68
CA ARG A 584 2.16 -41.35 -39.83
C ARG A 584 3.47 -41.11 -39.10
N VAL A 585 3.99 -39.89 -39.17
CA VAL A 585 5.29 -39.54 -38.57
C VAL A 585 5.05 -38.57 -37.43
N LYS A 586 5.38 -39.00 -36.22
CA LYS A 586 5.28 -38.18 -35.01
C LYS A 586 6.67 -37.95 -34.44
N VAL A 587 7.10 -36.70 -34.37
CA VAL A 587 8.39 -36.28 -33.81
C VAL A 587 8.11 -35.29 -32.70
N SER A 588 8.90 -35.35 -31.64
CA SER A 588 8.86 -34.35 -30.58
C SER A 588 10.25 -33.82 -30.29
N ASP A 589 10.37 -32.52 -30.06
CA ASP A 589 11.61 -31.86 -29.65
C ASP A 589 11.32 -30.81 -28.58
N THR A 590 12.33 -30.44 -27.80
CA THR A 590 12.22 -29.41 -26.76
C THR A 590 12.62 -28.04 -27.31
N ILE A 591 11.91 -27.00 -26.89
CA ILE A 591 12.20 -25.61 -27.20
C ILE A 591 12.21 -24.77 -25.92
N ASP A 592 13.23 -23.93 -25.79
CA ASP A 592 13.32 -22.90 -24.75
C ASP A 592 12.93 -21.55 -25.35
N VAL A 593 11.86 -20.97 -24.81
CA VAL A 593 11.33 -19.66 -25.24
C VAL A 593 11.78 -18.62 -24.22
N ASN A 594 12.85 -17.89 -24.53
CA ASN A 594 13.38 -16.76 -23.75
C ASN A 594 13.49 -15.46 -24.57
N GLY A 595 12.94 -15.50 -25.77
CA GLY A 595 13.06 -14.49 -26.82
C GLY A 595 12.26 -14.93 -28.05
N ASP A 596 12.23 -14.09 -29.09
CA ASP A 596 11.77 -14.54 -30.41
C ASP A 596 12.71 -15.65 -30.89
N VAL A 597 12.17 -16.84 -31.16
CA VAL A 597 12.98 -18.05 -31.40
C VAL A 597 12.56 -18.76 -32.69
N GLU A 598 13.56 -19.23 -33.44
CA GLU A 598 13.38 -20.13 -34.56
C GLU A 598 13.97 -21.50 -34.23
N LYS A 599 13.13 -22.55 -34.29
CA LYS A 599 13.53 -23.93 -33.99
C LYS A 599 13.31 -24.80 -35.23
N VAL A 600 14.38 -25.46 -35.67
CA VAL A 600 14.32 -26.43 -36.76
C VAL A 600 14.11 -27.83 -36.19
N ILE A 601 13.06 -28.51 -36.62
CA ILE A 601 12.74 -29.89 -36.23
C ILE A 601 12.96 -30.81 -37.43
N LYS A 602 13.92 -31.73 -37.31
CA LYS A 602 14.22 -32.73 -38.34
C LYS A 602 13.32 -33.95 -38.20
N THR A 603 12.74 -34.38 -39.30
CA THR A 603 11.92 -35.58 -39.41
C THR A 603 12.65 -36.66 -40.22
N PRO A 604 12.34 -37.96 -40.02
CA PRO A 604 12.93 -39.05 -40.81
C PRO A 604 12.37 -39.15 -42.24
N ILE A 605 11.68 -38.12 -42.75
CA ILE A 605 11.00 -38.14 -44.05
C ILE A 605 12.01 -37.83 -45.17
N VAL A 606 12.06 -38.67 -46.20
CA VAL A 606 12.93 -38.50 -47.37
C VAL A 606 12.17 -37.88 -48.55
N ALA A 607 10.87 -38.14 -48.67
CA ALA A 607 10.01 -37.52 -49.68
C ALA A 607 8.54 -37.50 -49.22
N VAL A 608 7.74 -36.59 -49.77
CA VAL A 608 6.27 -36.60 -49.63
C VAL A 608 5.69 -36.77 -51.03
N VAL A 609 5.00 -37.88 -51.29
CA VAL A 609 4.44 -38.21 -52.61
C VAL A 609 2.93 -38.35 -52.49
N GLY A 610 2.18 -37.50 -53.19
CA GLY A 610 0.71 -37.46 -53.16
C GLY A 610 0.13 -37.34 -51.74
N GLY A 611 0.76 -36.53 -50.88
CA GLY A 611 0.33 -36.31 -49.49
C GLY A 611 0.75 -37.40 -48.49
N VAL A 612 1.47 -38.43 -48.94
CA VAL A 612 1.97 -39.51 -48.08
C VAL A 612 3.46 -39.32 -47.79
N PRO A 613 3.87 -39.23 -46.51
CA PRO A 613 5.28 -39.15 -46.15
C PRO A 613 5.98 -40.52 -46.30
N ILE A 614 7.13 -40.54 -46.97
CA ILE A 614 8.02 -41.71 -47.12
C ILE A 614 9.21 -41.52 -46.17
N THR A 615 9.41 -42.47 -45.26
CA THR A 615 10.48 -42.40 -44.24
C THR A 615 11.78 -43.04 -44.73
N THR A 616 12.89 -42.78 -44.04
CA THR A 616 14.18 -43.46 -44.28
C THR A 616 14.08 -44.98 -44.17
N LEU A 617 13.21 -45.49 -43.29
CA LEU A 617 12.95 -46.92 -43.15
C LEU A 617 12.17 -47.48 -44.35
N ASP A 618 11.18 -46.75 -44.86
CA ASP A 618 10.46 -47.15 -46.08
C ASP A 618 11.40 -47.18 -47.29
N ALA A 619 12.29 -46.18 -47.39
CA ALA A 619 13.29 -46.07 -48.45
C ALA A 619 14.33 -47.21 -48.41
N LEU A 620 14.76 -47.64 -47.23
CA LEU A 620 15.66 -48.78 -47.04
C LEU A 620 14.98 -50.12 -47.36
N ALA A 621 13.71 -50.28 -47.02
CA ALA A 621 12.93 -51.47 -47.39
C ALA A 621 12.75 -51.62 -48.93
N THR A 622 12.73 -50.49 -49.66
CA THR A 622 12.65 -50.49 -51.15
C THR A 622 13.98 -50.77 -51.87
N VAL A 623 15.13 -50.76 -51.19
CA VAL A 623 16.40 -51.23 -51.78
C VAL A 623 16.33 -52.73 -52.15
N GLY A 624 15.34 -53.47 -51.62
CA GLY A 624 14.96 -54.82 -52.03
C GLY A 624 14.08 -54.95 -53.29
N GLY A 625 13.75 -53.86 -54.01
CA GLY A 625 13.23 -53.94 -55.38
C GLY A 625 11.77 -53.53 -55.66
N LEU A 626 11.25 -52.44 -55.07
CA LEU A 626 9.97 -51.83 -55.53
C LEU A 626 10.11 -50.31 -55.70
N SER A 627 9.73 -49.80 -56.88
CA SER A 627 9.79 -48.38 -57.23
C SER A 627 8.76 -47.54 -56.45
N ALA A 628 9.06 -46.25 -56.26
CA ALA A 628 8.21 -45.29 -55.52
C ALA A 628 6.74 -45.21 -56.02
N ALA A 629 6.48 -45.57 -57.28
CA ALA A 629 5.13 -45.67 -57.84
C ALA A 629 4.33 -46.86 -57.28
N GLY A 630 4.98 -47.97 -56.92
CA GLY A 630 4.32 -49.17 -56.39
C GLY A 630 3.79 -48.98 -54.96
N LEU A 631 4.48 -48.20 -54.13
CA LEU A 631 4.02 -47.83 -52.79
C LEU A 631 2.76 -46.94 -52.85
N TYR A 632 2.68 -46.00 -53.79
CA TYR A 632 1.51 -45.15 -53.97
C TYR A 632 0.26 -45.98 -54.33
N PHE A 633 0.37 -46.92 -55.28
CA PHE A 633 -0.75 -47.80 -55.65
C PHE A 633 -1.15 -48.80 -54.55
N ALA A 634 -0.20 -49.31 -53.76
CA ALA A 634 -0.51 -50.19 -52.63
C ALA A 634 -1.28 -49.45 -51.51
N PHE A 635 -1.02 -48.15 -51.30
CA PHE A 635 -1.73 -47.35 -50.31
C PHE A 635 -3.05 -46.75 -50.81
N ALA A 636 -3.20 -46.46 -52.09
CA ALA A 636 -4.47 -46.01 -52.67
C ALA A 636 -5.58 -47.08 -52.57
N ARG A 637 -5.25 -48.37 -52.64
CA ARG A 637 -6.22 -49.48 -52.52
C ARG A 637 -6.82 -49.68 -51.12
N ARG A 638 -6.33 -49.01 -50.07
CA ARG A 638 -6.91 -49.11 -48.71
C ARG A 638 -7.97 -48.04 -48.39
N ARG A 639 -8.33 -47.18 -49.34
CA ARG A 639 -9.44 -46.22 -49.23
C ARG A 639 -10.51 -46.51 -50.28
N GLU A 640 -11.27 -47.58 -50.11
CA GLU A 640 -12.62 -47.66 -50.70
C GLU A 640 -13.65 -47.66 -49.56
N PRO A 641 -14.73 -46.87 -49.65
CA PRO A 641 -15.82 -46.91 -48.70
C PRO A 641 -16.65 -48.19 -48.91
N VAL A 642 -16.91 -48.92 -47.83
CA VAL A 642 -17.86 -50.04 -47.82
C VAL A 642 -19.26 -49.47 -48.07
N ALA A 643 -19.87 -49.86 -49.19
CA ALA A 643 -21.26 -49.55 -49.49
C ALA A 643 -22.18 -50.34 -48.55
N GLU A 644 -23.12 -49.62 -47.93
CA GLU A 644 -24.24 -50.13 -47.15
C GLU A 644 -25.21 -50.84 -48.08
N VAL A 645 -25.58 -52.09 -47.76
CA VAL A 645 -26.53 -52.90 -48.53
C VAL A 645 -27.90 -52.80 -47.87
N GLU A 646 -28.86 -52.16 -48.55
CA GLU A 646 -30.29 -52.31 -48.28
C GLU A 646 -30.73 -53.76 -48.60
N GLN A 647 -31.43 -54.41 -47.66
CA GLN A 647 -32.20 -55.61 -47.92
C GLN A 647 -33.70 -55.26 -47.98
N ILE A 648 -34.35 -55.88 -48.97
CA ILE A 648 -35.76 -55.81 -49.36
C ILE A 648 -36.73 -56.03 -48.19
#